data_AF-A0A6A6LBR1-F1
#
_entry.id   AF-A0A6A6LBR1-F1
#
_cell.length_a   1.000
_cell.length_b   1.000
_cell.length_c   1.000
_cell.angle_alpha   90.00
_cell.angle_beta   90.00
_cell.angle_gamma   90.00
#
_symmetry.space_group_name_H-M   'P 1'
#
loop_
_entity.id
_entity.type
_entity.pdbx_description
1 polymer ?
#
loop_
_entity_poly.entity_id
_entity_poly.type
_entity_poly.pdbx_seq_one_letter_code
_entity_poly.pdbx_strand_id
1 'polypeptide(L)'
;MAAEMALRSSSCSSATSRLSLPLSPSTSSPSKPSFFKLVLRPISVSLPTSTTISFLAVFTSLHEAKAFTLSKDQIVSSLTEVEKTIDQVQEVGSDFFDTAQRVFGIVSDALKPGVDAALPIVKQAGDQALKIASPAISEASKKALEAIQSSGIDTQPVLSAAKTAADAAQQTTKVIDEMKPIATSTFETILSADPVVIVGTSRAIFLAYLLFPPIWSVISFSFRGYKGELTPAHTLDLVSTKNYVMIDIRSEKEKKKAGIPRLPSNAKNKMIAIPLEELPSKLRDLVRNVKKVEAELAALKISYLKKINKGSNIVIMDSYSDSAKTVARALTSLGFKNCWIVADGFSGSKGWLQCRLGADSYNISYAEVAAEITTHDHPAHGEQQRKTAALTNVGQLLERRGKEFLGSLYVDPISKSPGGQWLPGAYVNPARNCLSLNRERTLDDTVITWRDEGSDDLPLSSMTLGELRTEVWLVAYALNTLGLDRGSAIAIDMPMNVKSVVIYLAIVLAGYAVVSIADSFASPEISTRLKISEAKAIFTQDLIIRGDKSIPLYSRVVDAQSPMAIVIPKKHLPCRGDEFAAVEQPIEAFTNILFSSGTTGDPKAIPWTNATPFKAAADAWCHMDIRRGDVVAWPTNLGWMMGPWLVYASLLNGACIALYNGSPLGSGFAKFVQDAKVTMLGVIPSIVRTWKSANSTAGYDWSAIRCFGSTGEASNVDEYLWLMGRAHYKPIIEYCGGTEIGGGFVSGSLLQPQSLAAFSTPAMGCSLFILGDDGHPFPQNVPVMGELALGPLMFGASSSLLNANHYNVYYKGMPVWNGKILRRHGDVFEHTSRGYYRAHGRADDTMNLGGIKVSSVEIERICNAVDSSILETAAIGVPPPQGGPERLVIAVVFNDPDNSTTDLEQLRKSFNSAVQKKLNPLFRVSHVVALPSLPRTATNKVMRRILRQQFVQQEQNSKL
;
A
#
# COMPACT_ATOMS: atom_id res chain seq x y z
N MET A 1 -3.13 55.13 -6.35
CA MET A 1 -1.94 55.79 -6.92
C MET A 1 -0.70 54.92 -6.68
N ALA A 2 -0.68 53.72 -7.28
CA ALA A 2 0.39 52.72 -7.10
C ALA A 2 0.49 51.77 -8.32
N ALA A 3 0.04 52.25 -9.49
CA ALA A 3 -0.11 51.46 -10.72
C ALA A 3 0.60 52.09 -11.93
N GLU A 4 1.50 53.06 -11.70
CA GLU A 4 2.05 53.94 -12.74
C GLU A 4 3.59 53.97 -12.80
N MET A 5 4.28 53.23 -11.93
CA MET A 5 5.76 53.17 -11.91
C MET A 5 6.37 52.00 -12.71
N ALA A 6 5.57 51.10 -13.29
CA ALA A 6 6.07 49.96 -14.07
C ALA A 6 6.16 50.22 -15.59
N LEU A 7 5.78 51.41 -16.08
CA LEU A 7 5.64 51.73 -17.51
C LEU A 7 6.73 52.67 -18.07
N ARG A 8 7.86 52.84 -17.38
CA ARG A 8 8.93 53.80 -17.78
C ARG A 8 10.37 53.26 -17.86
N SER A 9 10.59 51.96 -17.76
CA SER A 9 11.93 51.35 -17.85
C SER A 9 12.29 50.71 -19.21
N SER A 10 11.37 50.72 -20.18
CA SER A 10 11.55 50.09 -21.50
C SER A 10 11.49 51.08 -22.67
N SER A 11 12.17 52.22 -22.56
CA SER A 11 12.29 53.20 -23.65
C SER A 11 13.56 54.05 -23.56
N CYS A 12 14.73 53.46 -23.84
CA CYS A 12 15.90 54.18 -24.30
C CYS A 12 16.68 53.33 -25.31
N SER A 13 16.64 53.74 -26.57
CA SER A 13 17.51 53.25 -27.64
C SER A 13 18.56 54.33 -27.98
N SER A 14 19.55 53.94 -28.80
CA SER A 14 20.68 54.75 -29.29
C SER A 14 21.81 55.02 -28.29
N ALA A 15 23.08 55.16 -28.68
CA ALA A 15 23.80 54.67 -29.88
C ALA A 15 25.31 54.91 -29.71
N THR A 16 26.14 54.14 -30.43
CA THR A 16 27.57 54.34 -30.85
C THR A 16 28.45 53.10 -30.57
N SER A 17 29.44 52.71 -31.39
CA SER A 17 29.62 52.90 -32.85
C SER A 17 30.77 52.02 -33.38
N ARG A 18 30.54 51.32 -34.50
CA ARG A 18 31.50 50.88 -35.55
C ARG A 18 32.80 50.14 -35.15
N LEU A 19 32.96 48.94 -35.72
CA LEU A 19 33.93 48.67 -36.81
C LEU A 19 33.59 47.35 -37.53
N SER A 20 34.02 47.18 -38.78
CA SER A 20 33.46 46.19 -39.72
C SER A 20 34.54 45.48 -40.57
N LEU A 21 34.24 44.21 -40.94
CA LEU A 21 34.78 43.43 -42.08
C LEU A 21 36.23 42.88 -41.98
N PRO A 22 36.62 41.85 -42.77
CA PRO A 22 35.86 41.13 -43.82
C PRO A 22 35.75 39.58 -43.67
N LEU A 23 34.91 38.96 -44.52
CA LEU A 23 34.83 37.50 -44.77
C LEU A 23 35.87 37.01 -45.79
N SER A 24 36.15 35.69 -45.85
CA SER A 24 36.35 34.86 -47.08
C SER A 24 36.64 33.36 -46.76
N PRO A 25 36.56 32.39 -47.73
CA PRO A 25 35.78 31.16 -47.53
C PRO A 25 36.47 29.80 -47.87
N SER A 26 35.76 28.68 -47.68
CA SER A 26 35.85 27.38 -48.41
C SER A 26 34.95 26.32 -47.72
N THR A 27 34.32 25.29 -48.30
CA THR A 27 33.93 24.81 -49.64
C THR A 27 33.03 23.57 -49.40
N SER A 28 32.03 23.32 -50.26
CA SER A 28 31.16 22.12 -50.21
C SER A 28 31.86 20.86 -50.78
N SER A 29 31.42 19.62 -50.47
CA SER A 29 30.40 18.89 -51.26
C SER A 29 30.27 17.40 -50.78
N PRO A 30 29.24 16.61 -51.22
CA PRO A 30 28.72 15.44 -50.47
C PRO A 30 28.98 14.06 -51.11
N SER A 31 28.64 12.95 -50.41
CA SER A 31 28.22 11.68 -51.05
C SER A 31 27.40 10.71 -50.17
N LYS A 32 26.53 9.95 -50.86
CA LYS A 32 25.83 8.67 -50.54
C LYS A 32 25.74 7.91 -51.90
N PRO A 33 25.14 6.71 -52.02
CA PRO A 33 25.42 5.42 -51.35
C PRO A 33 25.59 4.26 -52.39
N SER A 34 25.99 3.04 -52.00
CA SER A 34 25.68 1.81 -52.79
C SER A 34 25.89 0.47 -52.06
N PHE A 35 25.24 -0.58 -52.58
CA PHE A 35 25.30 -2.01 -52.19
C PHE A 35 26.26 -2.80 -53.11
N PHE A 36 26.79 -3.98 -52.69
CA PHE A 36 26.45 -5.33 -53.23
C PHE A 36 27.32 -6.50 -52.69
N LYS A 37 26.93 -7.75 -53.03
CA LYS A 37 27.37 -9.08 -52.50
C LYS A 37 28.53 -9.73 -53.30
N LEU A 38 29.26 -10.73 -52.74
CA LEU A 38 29.17 -12.18 -53.12
C LEU A 38 30.04 -13.13 -52.21
N VAL A 39 30.15 -14.43 -52.58
CA VAL A 39 30.49 -15.62 -51.74
C VAL A 39 31.41 -16.62 -52.51
N LEU A 40 32.26 -17.44 -51.84
CA LEU A 40 32.47 -18.91 -52.08
C LEU A 40 33.64 -19.60 -51.30
N ARG A 41 33.64 -20.96 -51.26
CA ARG A 41 34.60 -21.93 -50.60
C ARG A 41 35.53 -22.66 -51.62
N PRO A 42 36.48 -23.55 -51.20
CA PRO A 42 36.28 -25.04 -51.23
C PRO A 42 37.04 -25.88 -50.12
N ILE A 43 36.53 -27.03 -49.58
CA ILE A 43 36.78 -28.51 -49.87
C ILE A 43 38.17 -29.05 -49.36
N SER A 44 38.45 -30.27 -48.80
CA SER A 44 37.86 -31.65 -48.88
C SER A 44 37.75 -32.50 -47.55
N VAL A 45 38.01 -33.84 -47.58
CA VAL A 45 37.36 -34.96 -46.82
C VAL A 45 38.16 -36.31 -46.85
N SER A 46 38.17 -37.18 -45.80
CA SER A 46 38.10 -38.70 -45.86
C SER A 46 38.34 -39.51 -44.54
N LEU A 47 37.87 -40.79 -44.50
CA LEU A 47 37.91 -41.86 -43.43
C LEU A 47 38.95 -42.99 -43.78
N PRO A 48 39.21 -44.15 -43.06
CA PRO A 48 38.23 -45.08 -42.39
C PRO A 48 38.65 -46.08 -41.23
N THR A 49 37.62 -46.70 -40.61
CA THR A 49 37.37 -48.03 -39.92
C THR A 49 38.45 -49.08 -39.48
N SER A 50 38.29 -49.73 -38.28
CA SER A 50 37.77 -51.13 -38.06
C SER A 50 38.29 -51.97 -36.83
N THR A 51 37.37 -52.32 -35.91
CA THR A 51 37.01 -53.64 -35.26
C THR A 51 38.01 -54.76 -34.82
N THR A 52 37.81 -55.37 -33.61
CA THR A 52 37.33 -56.79 -33.31
C THR A 52 37.94 -57.53 -32.06
N ILE A 53 37.11 -58.39 -31.42
CA ILE A 53 37.37 -59.66 -30.64
C ILE A 53 37.05 -59.70 -29.11
N SER A 54 36.37 -60.79 -28.69
CA SER A 54 35.81 -61.15 -27.37
C SER A 54 36.47 -62.41 -26.76
N PHE A 55 36.23 -62.76 -25.46
CA PHE A 55 35.49 -63.99 -25.02
C PHE A 55 35.57 -64.41 -23.52
N LEU A 56 34.44 -64.95 -23.01
CA LEU A 56 34.22 -66.05 -22.01
C LEU A 56 34.69 -65.92 -20.51
N ALA A 57 34.17 -66.69 -19.54
CA ALA A 57 32.82 -66.76 -18.91
C ALA A 57 32.87 -67.54 -17.55
N VAL A 58 31.69 -67.85 -16.96
CA VAL A 58 31.36 -68.90 -15.93
C VAL A 58 31.04 -68.44 -14.48
N PHE A 59 29.73 -68.21 -14.26
CA PHE A 59 28.81 -68.71 -13.19
C PHE A 59 29.25 -68.76 -11.70
N THR A 60 28.39 -68.55 -10.67
CA THR A 60 26.91 -68.46 -10.46
C THR A 60 26.66 -67.48 -9.26
N SER A 61 25.49 -66.99 -8.85
CA SER A 61 24.15 -66.70 -9.39
C SER A 61 23.27 -66.25 -8.20
N LEU A 62 22.63 -65.08 -8.23
CA LEU A 62 21.24 -64.88 -7.71
C LEU A 62 20.71 -63.49 -8.08
N HIS A 63 19.44 -63.48 -8.48
CA HIS A 63 18.77 -62.57 -9.41
C HIS A 63 18.99 -61.04 -9.33
N GLU A 64 18.97 -60.45 -10.53
CA GLU A 64 19.05 -59.01 -10.80
C GLU A 64 17.68 -58.32 -10.89
N ALA A 65 17.68 -57.01 -10.65
CA ALA A 65 17.01 -56.04 -11.52
C ALA A 65 17.76 -54.70 -11.46
N LYS A 66 18.91 -54.60 -12.16
CA LYS A 66 19.61 -53.33 -12.35
C LYS A 66 18.91 -52.49 -13.42
N ALA A 67 18.74 -51.20 -13.14
CA ALA A 67 18.30 -50.25 -14.14
C ALA A 67 19.38 -50.03 -15.21
N PHE A 68 18.99 -50.01 -16.49
CA PHE A 68 19.86 -49.58 -17.57
C PHE A 68 20.09 -48.06 -17.50
N THR A 69 21.35 -47.65 -17.44
CA THR A 69 21.76 -46.26 -17.64
C THR A 69 22.07 -46.03 -19.12
N LEU A 70 21.27 -45.22 -19.82
CA LEU A 70 21.67 -44.69 -21.12
C LEU A 70 22.81 -43.67 -20.94
N SER A 71 23.83 -43.74 -21.80
CA SER A 71 24.91 -42.76 -21.84
C SER A 71 24.53 -41.51 -22.66
N LYS A 72 25.22 -40.40 -22.40
CA LYS A 72 24.97 -39.10 -23.05
C LYS A 72 24.98 -39.15 -24.58
N ASP A 73 25.79 -40.03 -25.16
CA ASP A 73 26.08 -40.03 -26.59
C ASP A 73 24.90 -40.58 -27.43
N GLN A 74 24.09 -41.49 -26.87
CA GLN A 74 22.85 -41.93 -27.55
C GLN A 74 21.78 -40.83 -27.61
N ILE A 75 21.73 -39.94 -26.61
CA ILE A 75 20.76 -38.82 -26.61
C ILE A 75 21.11 -37.80 -27.70
N VAL A 76 22.42 -37.61 -27.97
CA VAL A 76 22.89 -36.68 -29.00
C VAL A 76 22.63 -37.21 -30.42
N SER A 77 22.84 -38.52 -30.68
CA SER A 77 22.61 -39.07 -32.03
C SER A 77 21.13 -39.06 -32.42
N SER A 78 20.21 -39.39 -31.50
CA SER A 78 18.77 -39.33 -31.78
C SER A 78 18.26 -37.93 -32.11
N LEU A 79 18.87 -36.88 -31.55
CA LEU A 79 18.52 -35.50 -31.88
C LEU A 79 19.02 -35.07 -33.28
N THR A 80 20.16 -35.58 -33.74
CA THR A 80 20.67 -35.25 -35.08
C THR A 80 19.87 -35.93 -36.21
N GLU A 81 19.27 -37.09 -35.91
CA GLU A 81 18.41 -37.84 -36.85
C GLU A 81 17.03 -37.19 -37.02
N VAL A 82 16.51 -36.55 -35.96
CA VAL A 82 15.30 -35.72 -36.01
C VAL A 82 15.54 -34.42 -36.79
N GLU A 83 16.66 -33.71 -36.58
CA GLU A 83 17.01 -32.53 -37.41
C GLU A 83 17.00 -32.88 -38.91
N LYS A 84 17.57 -34.03 -39.28
CA LYS A 84 17.64 -34.49 -40.68
C LYS A 84 16.29 -34.88 -41.30
N THR A 85 15.28 -35.13 -40.47
CA THR A 85 13.91 -35.47 -40.89
C THR A 85 13.06 -34.20 -41.05
N ILE A 86 13.36 -33.12 -40.31
CA ILE A 86 12.61 -31.86 -40.34
C ILE A 86 12.92 -31.05 -41.61
N ASP A 87 14.17 -31.06 -42.08
CA ASP A 87 14.56 -30.38 -43.34
C ASP A 87 13.91 -30.98 -44.61
N GLN A 88 13.21 -32.12 -44.51
CA GLN A 88 12.47 -32.73 -45.63
C GLN A 88 10.95 -32.45 -45.62
N VAL A 89 10.42 -31.72 -44.64
CA VAL A 89 8.97 -31.45 -44.51
C VAL A 89 8.68 -29.95 -44.51
N GLN A 90 9.40 -29.19 -45.35
CA GLN A 90 9.12 -27.78 -45.63
C GLN A 90 8.66 -27.53 -47.08
N GLU A 91 7.85 -28.45 -47.61
CA GLU A 91 7.03 -28.22 -48.80
C GLU A 91 5.59 -28.72 -48.56
N VAL A 92 4.63 -28.01 -49.16
CA VAL A 92 3.17 -28.26 -49.16
C VAL A 92 2.40 -27.96 -47.86
N GLY A 93 1.79 -26.78 -47.84
CA GLY A 93 0.33 -26.70 -48.01
C GLY A 93 -0.56 -26.76 -46.77
N SER A 94 -1.20 -25.64 -46.46
CA SER A 94 -2.29 -25.46 -45.50
C SER A 94 -3.50 -26.38 -45.71
N ASP A 95 -3.92 -27.13 -44.69
CA ASP A 95 -5.32 -27.49 -44.45
C ASP A 95 -5.56 -28.04 -43.02
N PHE A 96 -5.75 -27.14 -42.04
CA PHE A 96 -6.10 -27.55 -40.65
C PHE A 96 -7.01 -26.58 -39.87
N PHE A 97 -7.33 -25.40 -40.40
CA PHE A 97 -8.12 -24.40 -39.66
C PHE A 97 -9.64 -24.54 -39.84
N ASP A 98 -10.10 -25.18 -40.92
CA ASP A 98 -11.53 -25.21 -41.30
C ASP A 98 -12.41 -26.18 -40.49
N THR A 99 -11.80 -27.12 -39.76
CA THR A 99 -12.53 -28.13 -38.96
C THR A 99 -12.93 -27.61 -37.57
N ALA A 100 -12.15 -26.69 -36.98
CA ALA A 100 -12.42 -26.16 -35.64
C ALA A 100 -13.67 -25.26 -35.59
N GLN A 101 -13.96 -24.55 -36.69
CA GLN A 101 -14.99 -23.52 -36.72
C GLN A 101 -16.43 -24.07 -36.88
N ARG A 102 -16.60 -25.32 -37.35
CA ARG A 102 -17.93 -25.96 -37.49
C ARG A 102 -18.50 -26.52 -36.18
N VAL A 103 -17.67 -26.77 -35.17
CA VAL A 103 -18.14 -27.33 -33.87
C VAL A 103 -18.76 -26.25 -32.98
N PHE A 104 -18.26 -25.01 -33.04
CA PHE A 104 -18.75 -23.91 -32.20
C PHE A 104 -20.11 -23.34 -32.64
N GLY A 105 -20.45 -23.40 -33.93
CA GLY A 105 -21.75 -22.91 -34.44
C GLY A 105 -22.95 -23.72 -33.95
N ILE A 106 -22.81 -25.05 -33.88
CA ILE A 106 -23.93 -25.97 -33.56
C ILE A 106 -24.39 -25.82 -32.09
N VAL A 107 -23.50 -25.42 -31.18
CA VAL A 107 -23.83 -25.20 -29.75
C VAL A 107 -24.48 -23.83 -29.51
N SER A 108 -24.19 -22.84 -30.36
CA SER A 108 -24.74 -21.47 -30.25
C SER A 108 -26.24 -21.41 -30.58
N ASP A 109 -26.69 -22.13 -31.60
CA ASP A 109 -28.04 -21.93 -32.15
C ASP A 109 -29.11 -22.82 -31.47
N ALA A 110 -28.71 -23.72 -30.57
CA ALA A 110 -29.62 -24.58 -29.81
C ALA A 110 -30.21 -23.93 -28.54
N LEU A 111 -29.80 -22.72 -28.16
CA LEU A 111 -30.16 -22.05 -26.90
C LEU A 111 -30.90 -20.71 -27.08
N LYS A 112 -31.54 -20.49 -28.23
CA LYS A 112 -32.09 -19.16 -28.61
C LYS A 112 -33.62 -18.96 -28.62
N PRO A 113 -34.50 -19.97 -28.50
CA PRO A 113 -35.93 -19.75 -28.27
C PRO A 113 -36.37 -20.27 -26.90
N GLY A 114 -36.64 -19.38 -25.94
CA GLY A 114 -37.07 -19.80 -24.59
C GLY A 114 -37.20 -18.71 -23.53
N VAL A 115 -37.34 -17.44 -23.93
CA VAL A 115 -37.62 -16.31 -23.02
C VAL A 115 -38.82 -15.54 -23.60
N ASP A 116 -39.67 -15.03 -22.71
CA ASP A 116 -40.91 -14.27 -22.96
C ASP A 116 -42.16 -15.05 -23.43
N ALA A 117 -42.78 -15.80 -22.51
CA ALA A 117 -44.25 -15.91 -22.42
C ALA A 117 -44.75 -16.36 -21.01
N ALA A 118 -45.45 -15.43 -20.34
CA ALA A 118 -46.54 -15.66 -19.37
C ALA A 118 -46.35 -16.59 -18.13
N LEU A 119 -46.35 -15.97 -16.94
CA LEU A 119 -47.20 -16.42 -15.81
C LEU A 119 -48.64 -16.63 -16.33
N PRO A 120 -49.44 -17.63 -15.88
CA PRO A 120 -49.28 -18.43 -14.65
C PRO A 120 -49.49 -19.96 -14.82
N ILE A 121 -49.04 -20.75 -13.83
CA ILE A 121 -49.61 -22.03 -13.31
C ILE A 121 -48.53 -22.63 -12.39
N VAL A 122 -48.49 -22.18 -11.13
CA VAL A 122 -47.60 -22.71 -10.08
C VAL A 122 -48.46 -23.20 -8.93
N LYS A 123 -49.11 -24.36 -9.10
CA LYS A 123 -49.78 -25.05 -7.98
C LYS A 123 -50.07 -26.56 -8.11
N GLN A 124 -49.74 -27.22 -9.22
CA GLN A 124 -49.92 -28.68 -9.37
C GLN A 124 -48.80 -29.31 -10.21
N ALA A 125 -47.65 -29.63 -9.59
CA ALA A 125 -46.67 -30.61 -10.10
C ALA A 125 -45.56 -31.01 -9.07
N GLY A 126 -45.72 -30.74 -7.77
CA GLY A 126 -44.67 -31.05 -6.78
C GLY A 126 -44.42 -32.56 -6.58
N ASP A 127 -45.49 -33.34 -6.48
CA ASP A 127 -45.42 -34.69 -5.89
C ASP A 127 -45.37 -35.87 -6.89
N GLN A 128 -45.24 -35.60 -8.20
CA GLN A 128 -45.13 -36.67 -9.22
C GLN A 128 -43.81 -36.68 -10.01
N ALA A 129 -42.95 -35.67 -9.86
CA ALA A 129 -41.68 -35.59 -10.60
C ALA A 129 -40.55 -36.48 -10.04
N LEU A 130 -40.75 -37.20 -8.92
CA LEU A 130 -39.69 -37.99 -8.26
C LEU A 130 -39.69 -39.50 -8.58
N LYS A 131 -40.44 -39.96 -9.60
CA LYS A 131 -40.61 -41.40 -9.89
C LYS A 131 -40.25 -41.90 -11.30
N ILE A 132 -39.84 -41.04 -12.25
CA ILE A 132 -39.67 -41.43 -13.67
C ILE A 132 -38.32 -40.95 -14.28
N ALA A 133 -37.23 -40.94 -13.50
CA ALA A 133 -35.90 -40.58 -14.02
C ALA A 133 -34.75 -41.38 -13.36
N SER A 134 -34.69 -42.68 -13.65
CA SER A 134 -33.62 -43.58 -13.16
C SER A 134 -32.90 -44.42 -14.25
N PRO A 135 -33.51 -44.79 -15.41
CA PRO A 135 -32.81 -45.63 -16.40
C PRO A 135 -31.78 -44.94 -17.31
N ALA A 136 -32.01 -43.67 -17.70
CA ALA A 136 -31.34 -43.09 -18.88
C ALA A 136 -29.85 -42.71 -18.70
N ILE A 137 -29.36 -42.57 -17.46
CA ILE A 137 -27.97 -42.13 -17.18
C ILE A 137 -26.97 -43.30 -17.20
N SER A 138 -27.45 -44.53 -16.98
CA SER A 138 -26.60 -45.74 -16.95
C SER A 138 -26.02 -46.10 -18.31
N GLU A 139 -26.76 -45.85 -19.40
CA GLU A 139 -26.40 -46.34 -20.73
C GLU A 139 -25.34 -45.47 -21.43
N ALA A 140 -25.29 -44.17 -21.12
CA ALA A 140 -24.21 -43.28 -21.56
C ALA A 140 -22.85 -43.66 -20.94
N SER A 141 -22.84 -44.02 -19.64
CA SER A 141 -21.62 -44.46 -18.95
C SER A 141 -21.11 -45.80 -19.47
N LYS A 142 -22.00 -46.71 -19.88
CA LYS A 142 -21.62 -48.01 -20.43
C LYS A 142 -20.91 -47.88 -21.80
N LYS A 143 -21.46 -47.08 -22.71
CA LYS A 143 -20.82 -46.80 -24.02
C LYS A 143 -19.49 -46.06 -23.89
N ALA A 144 -19.35 -45.19 -22.89
CA ALA A 144 -18.08 -44.53 -22.57
C ALA A 144 -17.00 -45.53 -22.08
N LEU A 145 -17.39 -46.58 -21.34
CA LEU A 145 -16.46 -47.64 -20.90
C LEU A 145 -16.01 -48.55 -22.05
N GLU A 146 -16.93 -48.93 -22.92
CA GLU A 146 -16.65 -49.79 -24.10
C GLU A 146 -15.68 -49.10 -25.07
N ALA A 147 -15.77 -47.76 -25.24
CA ALA A 147 -14.84 -46.96 -26.01
C ALA A 147 -13.41 -46.86 -25.41
N ILE A 148 -13.25 -47.12 -24.11
CA ILE A 148 -11.94 -47.13 -23.45
C ILE A 148 -11.26 -48.51 -23.58
N GLN A 149 -12.04 -49.60 -23.61
CA GLN A 149 -11.52 -50.96 -23.73
C GLN A 149 -10.97 -51.30 -25.12
N SER A 150 -11.42 -50.61 -26.18
CA SER A 150 -10.89 -50.77 -27.54
C SER A 150 -9.48 -50.17 -27.74
N SER A 151 -8.92 -49.48 -26.72
CA SER A 151 -7.66 -48.73 -26.83
C SER A 151 -6.40 -49.46 -26.30
N GLY A 152 -6.51 -50.72 -25.86
CA GLY A 152 -5.36 -51.62 -25.71
C GLY A 152 -4.30 -51.29 -24.64
N ILE A 153 -4.68 -50.72 -23.49
CA ILE A 153 -3.77 -50.41 -22.37
C ILE A 153 -4.03 -51.35 -21.19
N ASP A 154 -2.96 -51.90 -20.61
CA ASP A 154 -3.02 -52.84 -19.47
C ASP A 154 -3.52 -52.16 -18.17
N THR A 155 -4.40 -52.85 -17.42
CA THR A 155 -5.21 -52.28 -16.33
C THR A 155 -4.93 -52.85 -14.93
N GLN A 156 -4.01 -53.82 -14.80
CA GLN A 156 -3.69 -54.43 -13.49
C GLN A 156 -3.25 -53.45 -12.37
N PRO A 157 -2.57 -52.30 -12.63
CA PRO A 157 -2.22 -51.37 -11.56
C PRO A 157 -3.42 -50.70 -10.87
N VAL A 158 -4.57 -50.58 -11.56
CA VAL A 158 -5.72 -49.80 -11.07
C VAL A 158 -6.61 -50.59 -10.12
N LEU A 159 -6.76 -51.91 -10.33
CA LEU A 159 -7.63 -52.74 -9.48
C LEU A 159 -7.11 -52.90 -8.04
N SER A 160 -5.79 -52.88 -7.83
CA SER A 160 -5.20 -53.02 -6.48
C SER A 160 -5.45 -51.80 -5.59
N ALA A 161 -5.50 -50.59 -6.17
CA ALA A 161 -5.79 -49.35 -5.44
C ALA A 161 -7.25 -49.26 -4.97
N ALA A 162 -8.20 -49.83 -5.73
CA ALA A 162 -9.62 -49.82 -5.37
C ALA A 162 -9.93 -50.67 -4.12
N LYS A 163 -9.19 -51.77 -3.91
CA LYS A 163 -9.46 -52.70 -2.80
C LYS A 163 -9.02 -52.14 -1.44
N THR A 164 -7.87 -51.47 -1.38
CA THR A 164 -7.34 -50.89 -0.13
C THR A 164 -8.17 -49.71 0.42
N ALA A 165 -8.96 -49.05 -0.43
CA ALA A 165 -9.85 -47.97 0.00
C ALA A 165 -11.14 -48.45 0.67
N ALA A 166 -11.57 -49.69 0.40
CA ALA A 166 -12.79 -50.26 0.99
C ALA A 166 -12.58 -50.71 2.44
N ASP A 167 -11.45 -51.37 2.74
CA ASP A 167 -11.16 -51.91 4.08
C ASP A 167 -10.98 -50.80 5.14
N ALA A 168 -10.47 -49.63 4.73
CA ALA A 168 -10.29 -48.48 5.62
C ALA A 168 -11.61 -47.79 6.03
N ALA A 169 -12.72 -48.06 5.35
CA ALA A 169 -14.02 -47.43 5.62
C ALA A 169 -14.87 -48.16 6.68
N GLN A 170 -14.52 -49.39 7.06
CA GLN A 170 -15.29 -50.20 8.02
C GLN A 170 -14.87 -50.04 9.50
N GLN A 171 -13.79 -49.31 9.80
CA GLN A 171 -13.15 -49.36 11.13
C GLN A 171 -13.50 -48.21 12.11
N THR A 172 -14.43 -47.31 11.75
CA THR A 172 -14.77 -46.10 12.55
C THR A 172 -16.17 -46.09 13.16
N THR A 173 -16.89 -47.21 13.17
CA THR A 173 -18.29 -47.29 13.64
C THR A 173 -18.46 -47.69 15.13
N LYS A 174 -17.47 -47.42 15.99
CA LYS A 174 -17.46 -47.99 17.36
C LYS A 174 -17.08 -47.06 18.52
N VAL A 175 -17.12 -45.74 18.35
CA VAL A 175 -16.89 -44.74 19.42
C VAL A 175 -17.88 -43.57 19.33
N ILE A 176 -19.18 -43.86 19.21
CA ILE A 176 -20.27 -42.88 19.31
C ILE A 176 -21.43 -43.51 20.09
N ASP A 177 -21.32 -43.57 21.42
CA ASP A 177 -22.46 -43.92 22.30
C ASP A 177 -22.42 -43.22 23.68
N GLU A 178 -21.46 -42.31 23.91
CA GLU A 178 -21.42 -41.45 25.08
C GLU A 178 -21.41 -39.97 24.65
N MET A 179 -22.11 -39.11 25.41
CA MET A 179 -22.21 -37.64 25.25
C MET A 179 -23.24 -37.08 24.23
N LYS A 180 -24.54 -37.32 24.49
CA LYS A 180 -25.56 -36.25 24.44
C LYS A 180 -25.73 -35.69 25.88
N PRO A 181 -26.09 -34.41 26.13
CA PRO A 181 -26.93 -33.57 25.27
C PRO A 181 -26.67 -32.03 25.30
N ILE A 182 -26.14 -31.41 24.24
CA ILE A 182 -26.41 -29.99 23.91
C ILE A 182 -26.40 -29.80 22.39
N ALA A 183 -27.57 -29.85 21.74
CA ALA A 183 -27.92 -29.21 20.45
C ALA A 183 -29.20 -29.83 19.83
N THR A 184 -30.38 -29.42 20.29
CA THR A 184 -31.67 -29.89 19.72
C THR A 184 -32.65 -28.75 19.45
N SER A 185 -32.14 -27.60 18.96
CA SER A 185 -32.98 -26.45 18.57
C SER A 185 -32.66 -25.87 17.19
N THR A 186 -31.65 -26.38 16.49
CA THR A 186 -31.16 -25.80 15.21
C THR A 186 -31.53 -26.66 13.99
N PHE A 187 -32.00 -27.90 14.19
CA PHE A 187 -32.22 -28.84 13.10
C PHE A 187 -33.60 -28.71 12.44
N GLU A 188 -34.64 -28.36 13.21
CA GLU A 188 -36.00 -28.23 12.66
C GLU A 188 -36.21 -26.95 11.82
N THR A 189 -35.52 -25.85 12.15
CA THR A 189 -35.62 -24.58 11.40
C THR A 189 -35.13 -24.70 9.96
N ILE A 190 -34.34 -25.72 9.63
CA ILE A 190 -33.81 -25.96 8.27
C ILE A 190 -34.79 -26.77 7.42
N LEU A 191 -35.68 -27.56 8.04
CA LEU A 191 -36.67 -28.41 7.37
C LEU A 191 -38.00 -27.70 7.08
N SER A 192 -38.24 -26.52 7.65
CA SER A 192 -39.50 -25.78 7.55
C SER A 192 -39.44 -24.52 6.67
N ALA A 193 -38.45 -24.40 5.77
CA ALA A 193 -38.25 -23.22 4.93
C ALA A 193 -38.88 -23.37 3.52
N ASP A 194 -39.64 -22.36 3.10
CA ASP A 194 -40.42 -22.32 1.85
C ASP A 194 -39.52 -22.40 0.58
N PRO A 195 -39.90 -23.11 -0.52
CA PRO A 195 -39.01 -23.38 -1.67
C PRO A 195 -38.54 -22.17 -2.50
N VAL A 196 -38.95 -20.94 -2.16
CA VAL A 196 -38.58 -19.71 -2.89
C VAL A 196 -37.18 -19.19 -2.51
N VAL A 197 -36.54 -19.75 -1.47
CA VAL A 197 -35.21 -19.31 -0.98
C VAL A 197 -34.03 -19.94 -1.76
N ILE A 198 -34.27 -20.83 -2.73
CA ILE A 198 -33.22 -21.59 -3.45
C ILE A 198 -32.75 -20.90 -4.74
N VAL A 199 -32.22 -19.68 -4.60
CA VAL A 199 -31.34 -19.03 -5.62
C VAL A 199 -30.03 -18.57 -4.93
N GLY A 200 -29.46 -19.46 -4.12
CA GLY A 200 -28.37 -19.13 -3.18
C GLY A 200 -27.40 -20.29 -2.88
N THR A 201 -27.11 -21.14 -3.87
CA THR A 201 -26.30 -22.37 -3.73
C THR A 201 -24.81 -22.15 -3.40
N SER A 202 -24.36 -20.92 -3.18
CA SER A 202 -23.00 -20.59 -2.74
C SER A 202 -22.79 -20.64 -1.22
N ARG A 203 -23.84 -20.50 -0.39
CA ARG A 203 -23.70 -20.43 1.09
C ARG A 203 -23.62 -21.80 1.78
N ALA A 204 -24.38 -22.79 1.34
CA ALA A 204 -24.38 -24.12 1.97
C ALA A 204 -23.05 -24.86 1.78
N ILE A 205 -22.47 -24.79 0.57
CA ILE A 205 -21.15 -25.35 0.25
C ILE A 205 -20.05 -24.64 1.06
N PHE A 206 -20.16 -23.32 1.24
CA PHE A 206 -19.22 -22.55 2.07
C PHE A 206 -19.31 -22.90 3.56
N LEU A 207 -20.51 -23.19 4.09
CA LEU A 207 -20.67 -23.71 5.45
C LEU A 207 -20.08 -25.12 5.60
N ALA A 208 -20.35 -26.03 4.66
CA ALA A 208 -19.77 -27.38 4.68
C ALA A 208 -18.23 -27.34 4.59
N TYR A 209 -17.68 -26.44 3.78
CA TYR A 209 -16.24 -26.17 3.65
C TYR A 209 -15.60 -25.67 4.96
N LEU A 210 -16.33 -24.90 5.77
CA LEU A 210 -15.86 -24.41 7.07
C LEU A 210 -15.99 -25.44 8.21
N LEU A 211 -16.89 -26.41 8.11
CA LEU A 211 -17.30 -27.25 9.24
C LEU A 211 -16.60 -28.63 9.35
N PHE A 212 -15.91 -29.12 8.32
CA PHE A 212 -15.23 -30.44 8.37
C PHE A 212 -13.76 -30.47 7.92
N PRO A 213 -12.82 -29.86 8.67
CA PRO A 213 -11.38 -29.87 8.34
C PRO A 213 -10.67 -31.24 8.16
N PRO A 214 -10.97 -32.33 8.90
CA PRO A 214 -10.13 -33.54 8.88
C PRO A 214 -10.16 -34.34 7.57
N ILE A 215 -11.31 -34.32 6.86
CA ILE A 215 -11.61 -35.24 5.74
C ILE A 215 -10.82 -34.86 4.46
N TRP A 216 -10.36 -33.60 4.35
CA TRP A 216 -9.73 -33.07 3.14
C TRP A 216 -8.29 -33.53 2.89
N SER A 217 -7.62 -34.15 3.87
CA SER A 217 -6.24 -34.61 3.72
C SER A 217 -6.08 -35.77 2.72
N VAL A 218 -7.06 -36.69 2.67
CA VAL A 218 -7.03 -37.87 1.77
C VAL A 218 -7.49 -37.50 0.37
N ILE A 219 -8.56 -36.71 0.24
CA ILE A 219 -9.13 -36.32 -1.07
C ILE A 219 -8.19 -35.36 -1.82
N SER A 220 -7.50 -34.45 -1.11
CA SER A 220 -6.55 -33.54 -1.74
C SER A 220 -5.29 -34.24 -2.28
N PHE A 221 -4.90 -35.40 -1.73
CA PHE A 221 -3.76 -36.18 -2.23
C PHE A 221 -3.97 -36.64 -3.68
N SER A 222 -5.12 -37.25 -3.96
CA SER A 222 -5.47 -37.79 -5.28
C SER A 222 -5.58 -36.72 -6.38
N PHE A 223 -5.93 -35.48 -6.03
CA PHE A 223 -5.97 -34.35 -6.97
C PHE A 223 -4.62 -33.59 -7.09
N ARG A 224 -3.76 -33.63 -6.07
CA ARG A 224 -2.48 -32.88 -6.08
C ARG A 224 -1.32 -33.66 -6.69
N GLY A 225 -1.28 -34.98 -6.49
CA GLY A 225 -0.20 -35.86 -6.95
C GLY A 225 1.08 -35.80 -6.12
N TYR A 226 1.00 -35.30 -4.87
CA TYR A 226 2.07 -35.29 -3.86
C TYR A 226 1.42 -35.07 -2.46
N LYS A 227 2.15 -35.32 -1.37
CA LYS A 227 1.57 -35.40 0.01
C LYS A 227 0.93 -34.11 0.50
N GLY A 228 1.48 -32.95 0.14
CA GLY A 228 0.94 -31.66 0.52
C GLY A 228 2.01 -30.58 0.60
N GLU A 229 1.61 -29.43 1.12
CA GLU A 229 2.46 -28.26 1.33
C GLU A 229 2.75 -28.12 2.83
N LEU A 230 4.01 -27.86 3.19
CA LEU A 230 4.44 -27.60 4.55
C LEU A 230 4.80 -26.12 4.68
N THR A 231 4.40 -25.47 5.77
CA THR A 231 4.91 -24.11 6.05
C THR A 231 6.43 -24.17 6.21
N PRO A 232 7.18 -23.10 5.89
CA PRO A 232 8.63 -23.09 6.08
C PRO A 232 9.03 -23.41 7.53
N ALA A 233 8.25 -22.95 8.52
CA ALA A 233 8.52 -23.23 9.94
C ALA A 233 8.34 -24.71 10.28
N HIS A 234 7.28 -25.36 9.78
CA HIS A 234 7.10 -26.80 9.93
C HIS A 234 8.16 -27.59 9.14
N THR A 235 8.62 -27.07 8.00
CA THR A 235 9.72 -27.68 7.24
C THR A 235 11.02 -27.64 8.04
N LEU A 236 11.37 -26.49 8.62
CA LEU A 236 12.55 -26.34 9.47
C LEU A 236 12.51 -27.28 10.67
N ASP A 237 11.37 -27.36 11.36
CA ASP A 237 11.16 -28.32 12.45
C ASP A 237 11.35 -29.76 11.96
N LEU A 238 10.59 -30.21 10.95
CA LEU A 238 10.63 -31.60 10.48
C LEU A 238 12.01 -32.03 9.95
N VAL A 239 12.76 -31.13 9.30
CA VAL A 239 14.13 -31.40 8.86
C VAL A 239 15.11 -31.41 10.05
N SER A 240 14.87 -30.61 11.08
CA SER A 240 15.72 -30.58 12.28
C SER A 240 15.47 -31.77 13.22
N THR A 241 14.20 -32.07 13.52
CA THR A 241 13.77 -33.05 14.53
C THR A 241 13.48 -34.44 13.98
N LYS A 242 13.11 -34.57 12.69
CA LYS A 242 12.77 -35.86 12.06
C LYS A 242 13.69 -36.19 10.87
N ASN A 243 13.48 -37.36 10.28
CA ASN A 243 14.22 -37.81 9.10
C ASN A 243 13.54 -37.33 7.81
N TYR A 244 13.52 -36.01 7.63
CA TYR A 244 13.10 -35.33 6.40
C TYR A 244 14.34 -34.77 5.69
N VAL A 245 14.37 -34.92 4.36
CA VAL A 245 15.43 -34.40 3.49
C VAL A 245 14.87 -33.23 2.70
N MET A 246 15.53 -32.07 2.76
CA MET A 246 15.13 -30.88 2.01
C MET A 246 15.92 -30.77 0.72
N ILE A 247 15.23 -30.57 -0.41
CA ILE A 247 15.85 -30.42 -1.73
C ILE A 247 15.60 -29.02 -2.26
N ASP A 248 16.67 -28.23 -2.36
CA ASP A 248 16.64 -26.88 -2.92
C ASP A 248 16.93 -26.91 -4.42
N ILE A 249 15.87 -26.74 -5.21
CA ILE A 249 15.92 -26.79 -6.68
C ILE A 249 16.13 -25.42 -7.34
N ARG A 250 16.31 -24.35 -6.56
CA ARG A 250 16.58 -23.01 -7.09
C ARG A 250 17.88 -22.99 -7.89
N SER A 251 17.91 -22.16 -8.92
CA SER A 251 19.12 -21.92 -9.70
C SER A 251 20.22 -21.27 -8.85
N GLU A 252 21.46 -21.42 -9.30
CA GLU A 252 22.63 -20.80 -8.66
C GLU A 252 22.54 -19.26 -8.64
N LYS A 253 21.87 -18.68 -9.63
CA LYS A 253 21.59 -17.23 -9.70
C LYS A 253 20.60 -16.78 -8.63
N GLU A 254 19.56 -17.58 -8.36
CA GLU A 254 18.59 -17.31 -7.30
C GLU A 254 19.20 -17.48 -5.90
N LYS A 255 20.01 -18.53 -5.68
CA LYS A 255 20.75 -18.72 -4.42
C LYS A 255 21.72 -17.58 -4.14
N LYS A 256 22.45 -17.09 -5.15
CA LYS A 256 23.32 -15.89 -5.02
C LYS A 256 22.53 -14.62 -4.67
N LYS A 257 21.32 -14.45 -5.22
CA LYS A 257 20.48 -13.26 -4.99
C LYS A 257 19.75 -13.28 -3.63
N ALA A 258 19.25 -14.44 -3.21
CA ALA A 258 18.36 -14.56 -2.07
C ALA A 258 18.99 -15.25 -0.84
N GLY A 259 20.15 -15.90 -1.01
CA GLY A 259 20.77 -16.75 0.01
C GLY A 259 20.24 -18.19 0.02
N ILE A 260 20.76 -18.98 0.95
CA ILE A 260 20.30 -20.35 1.24
C ILE A 260 19.63 -20.42 2.62
N PRO A 261 18.69 -21.35 2.85
CA PRO A 261 18.11 -21.61 4.17
C PRO A 261 19.17 -21.69 5.26
N ARG A 262 19.05 -20.85 6.29
CA ARG A 262 19.83 -21.03 7.52
C ARG A 262 19.26 -22.24 8.26
N LEU A 263 20.07 -23.28 8.42
CA LEU A 263 19.71 -24.51 9.13
C LEU A 263 20.62 -24.72 10.34
N PRO A 264 20.11 -25.27 11.46
CA PRO A 264 20.94 -25.70 12.58
C PRO A 264 21.91 -26.80 12.15
N SER A 265 23.03 -26.95 12.87
CA SER A 265 24.16 -27.80 12.45
C SER A 265 23.78 -29.27 12.23
N ASN A 266 22.81 -29.80 12.99
CA ASN A 266 22.26 -31.15 12.84
C ASN A 266 21.37 -31.34 11.58
N ALA A 267 20.87 -30.25 11.00
CA ALA A 267 20.00 -30.24 9.83
C ALA A 267 20.76 -29.95 8.51
N LYS A 268 21.92 -29.28 8.55
CA LYS A 268 22.70 -28.88 7.36
C LYS A 268 22.98 -30.06 6.42
N ASN A 269 23.35 -31.23 6.96
CA ASN A 269 23.66 -32.43 6.17
C ASN A 269 22.42 -33.12 5.54
N LYS A 270 21.20 -32.67 5.86
CA LYS A 270 19.92 -33.14 5.29
C LYS A 270 19.37 -32.20 4.20
N MET A 271 20.06 -31.11 3.90
CA MET A 271 19.75 -30.25 2.75
C MET A 271 20.61 -30.64 1.55
N ILE A 272 19.98 -30.79 0.38
CA ILE A 272 20.66 -31.14 -0.88
C ILE A 272 20.26 -30.12 -1.94
N ALA A 273 21.24 -29.51 -2.61
CA ALA A 273 21.01 -28.59 -3.71
C ALA A 273 21.06 -29.35 -5.05
N ILE A 274 19.96 -29.32 -5.82
CA ILE A 274 19.91 -29.83 -7.21
C ILE A 274 19.25 -28.74 -8.04
N PRO A 275 20.00 -27.77 -8.58
CA PRO A 275 19.41 -26.69 -9.37
C PRO A 275 18.66 -27.24 -10.57
N LEU A 276 17.50 -26.65 -10.85
CA LEU A 276 16.76 -26.90 -12.10
C LEU A 276 17.65 -26.49 -13.28
N GLU A 277 17.97 -27.44 -14.16
CA GLU A 277 18.73 -27.16 -15.38
C GLU A 277 17.78 -26.59 -16.43
N GLU A 278 18.11 -25.39 -16.92
CA GLU A 278 17.40 -24.77 -18.03
C GLU A 278 17.71 -25.50 -19.34
N LEU A 279 16.67 -25.86 -20.10
CA LEU A 279 16.83 -26.43 -21.43
C LEU A 279 17.53 -25.42 -22.38
N PRO A 280 18.55 -25.83 -23.15
CA PRO A 280 19.15 -25.00 -24.19
C PRO A 280 18.08 -24.44 -25.14
N SER A 281 18.26 -23.21 -25.62
CA SER A 281 17.26 -22.49 -26.46
C SER A 281 16.75 -23.34 -27.63
N LYS A 282 17.65 -24.01 -28.36
CA LYS A 282 17.29 -24.92 -29.47
C LYS A 282 16.32 -26.05 -29.11
N LEU A 283 16.31 -26.51 -27.85
CA LEU A 283 15.39 -27.56 -27.38
C LEU A 283 14.11 -26.99 -26.76
N ARG A 284 14.07 -25.70 -26.41
CA ARG A 284 12.86 -25.06 -25.86
C ARG A 284 11.75 -24.95 -26.89
N ASP A 285 12.10 -24.63 -28.13
CA ASP A 285 11.13 -24.45 -29.22
C ASP A 285 10.51 -25.77 -29.70
N LEU A 286 11.18 -26.91 -29.43
CA LEU A 286 10.72 -28.26 -29.80
C LEU A 286 9.78 -28.90 -28.75
N VAL A 287 9.62 -28.30 -27.57
CA VAL A 287 8.94 -28.94 -26.42
C VAL A 287 7.73 -28.11 -25.97
N ARG A 288 6.53 -28.65 -26.22
CA ARG A 288 5.22 -28.03 -25.89
C ARG A 288 5.05 -27.64 -24.40
N ASN A 289 5.85 -28.23 -23.50
CA ASN A 289 5.91 -27.81 -22.09
C ASN A 289 7.33 -27.97 -21.52
N VAL A 290 8.19 -26.98 -21.80
CA VAL A 290 9.57 -26.87 -21.32
C VAL A 290 9.69 -27.13 -19.81
N LYS A 291 8.85 -26.46 -18.99
CA LYS A 291 8.88 -26.57 -17.52
C LYS A 291 8.62 -27.98 -17.01
N LYS A 292 7.79 -28.77 -17.71
CA LYS A 292 7.53 -30.16 -17.35
C LYS A 292 8.77 -31.03 -17.56
N VAL A 293 9.48 -30.85 -18.69
CA VAL A 293 10.69 -31.62 -19.01
C VAL A 293 11.86 -31.24 -18.08
N GLU A 294 12.06 -29.94 -17.81
CA GLU A 294 13.05 -29.48 -16.82
C GLU A 294 12.77 -30.08 -15.43
N ALA A 295 11.50 -30.15 -15.01
CA ALA A 295 11.09 -30.75 -13.74
C ALA A 295 11.23 -32.28 -13.70
N GLU A 296 10.95 -32.99 -14.80
CA GLU A 296 11.17 -34.44 -14.91
C GLU A 296 12.67 -34.78 -14.85
N LEU A 297 13.53 -33.98 -15.49
CA LEU A 297 14.99 -34.12 -15.40
C LEU A 297 15.50 -33.91 -13.96
N ALA A 298 14.98 -32.90 -13.24
CA ALA A 298 15.31 -32.67 -11.83
C ALA A 298 14.82 -33.81 -10.93
N ALA A 299 13.58 -34.29 -11.12
CA ALA A 299 13.04 -35.44 -10.39
C ALA A 299 13.86 -36.72 -10.63
N LEU A 300 14.32 -36.94 -11.86
CA LEU A 300 15.17 -38.07 -12.22
C LEU A 300 16.54 -37.97 -11.52
N LYS A 301 17.20 -36.80 -11.51
CA LYS A 301 18.44 -36.58 -10.74
C LYS A 301 18.27 -36.81 -9.25
N ILE A 302 17.15 -36.32 -8.68
CA ILE A 302 16.81 -36.57 -7.28
C ILE A 302 16.67 -38.08 -7.02
N SER A 303 15.98 -38.82 -7.89
CA SER A 303 15.74 -40.26 -7.70
C SER A 303 17.00 -41.14 -7.66
N TYR A 304 18.10 -40.68 -8.26
CA TYR A 304 19.40 -41.36 -8.25
C TYR A 304 20.32 -40.97 -7.08
N LEU A 305 19.90 -40.08 -6.17
CA LEU A 305 20.69 -39.72 -4.99
C LEU A 305 20.83 -40.91 -4.02
N LYS A 306 22.07 -41.38 -3.80
CA LYS A 306 22.40 -42.46 -2.83
C LYS A 306 21.90 -42.23 -1.39
N LYS A 307 21.56 -40.99 -1.01
CA LYS A 307 21.07 -40.62 0.33
C LYS A 307 19.54 -40.73 0.51
N ILE A 308 18.77 -41.03 -0.54
CA ILE A 308 17.31 -41.16 -0.45
C ILE A 308 16.82 -42.46 -1.10
N ASN A 309 15.61 -42.88 -0.75
CA ASN A 309 14.92 -44.02 -1.32
C ASN A 309 13.40 -43.71 -1.48
N LYS A 310 12.64 -44.61 -2.11
CA LYS A 310 11.21 -44.40 -2.40
C LYS A 310 10.31 -44.17 -1.16
N GLY A 311 10.79 -44.51 0.04
CA GLY A 311 10.11 -44.26 1.32
C GLY A 311 10.55 -42.97 2.04
N SER A 312 11.63 -42.32 1.61
CA SER A 312 12.17 -41.12 2.26
C SER A 312 11.17 -39.95 2.25
N ASN A 313 11.10 -39.21 3.36
CA ASN A 313 10.32 -37.98 3.43
C ASN A 313 11.11 -36.84 2.78
N ILE A 314 10.63 -36.36 1.63
CA ILE A 314 11.31 -35.35 0.81
C ILE A 314 10.51 -34.06 0.88
N VAL A 315 11.16 -32.92 1.13
CA VAL A 315 10.54 -31.59 1.02
C VAL A 315 11.25 -30.80 -0.07
N ILE A 316 10.53 -30.38 -1.09
CA ILE A 316 11.09 -29.66 -2.24
C ILE A 316 10.86 -28.17 -2.09
N MET A 317 11.91 -27.39 -2.34
CA MET A 317 11.89 -25.93 -2.25
C MET A 317 12.48 -25.32 -3.52
N ASP A 318 11.72 -24.44 -4.14
CA ASP A 318 12.15 -23.51 -5.20
C ASP A 318 11.93 -22.06 -4.71
N SER A 319 11.84 -21.09 -5.61
CA SER A 319 11.62 -19.68 -5.21
C SER A 319 10.17 -19.37 -4.81
N TYR A 320 9.15 -20.00 -5.41
CA TYR A 320 7.73 -19.58 -5.29
C TYR A 320 6.69 -20.73 -5.26
N SER A 321 7.13 -21.97 -5.07
CA SER A 321 6.40 -23.26 -5.08
C SER A 321 6.03 -23.89 -6.44
N ASP A 322 6.02 -23.16 -7.55
CA ASP A 322 5.50 -23.65 -8.85
C ASP A 322 6.31 -24.79 -9.49
N SER A 323 7.64 -24.67 -9.51
CA SER A 323 8.54 -25.72 -10.00
C SER A 323 8.59 -26.87 -9.00
N ALA A 324 8.59 -26.58 -7.69
CA ALA A 324 8.55 -27.58 -6.64
C ALA A 324 7.31 -28.49 -6.75
N LYS A 325 6.12 -27.92 -7.04
CA LYS A 325 4.88 -28.67 -7.33
C LYS A 325 5.04 -29.65 -8.49
N THR A 326 5.74 -29.25 -9.54
CA THR A 326 5.92 -30.07 -10.74
C THR A 326 6.93 -31.19 -10.51
N VAL A 327 8.06 -30.90 -9.84
CA VAL A 327 9.06 -31.92 -9.45
C VAL A 327 8.48 -32.92 -8.44
N ALA A 328 7.65 -32.48 -7.49
CA ALA A 328 7.00 -33.36 -6.52
C ALA A 328 6.06 -34.39 -7.17
N ARG A 329 5.30 -33.97 -8.20
CA ARG A 329 4.46 -34.87 -9.00
C ARG A 329 5.31 -35.88 -9.78
N ALA A 330 6.38 -35.41 -10.44
CA ALA A 330 7.29 -36.28 -11.20
C ALA A 330 7.97 -37.33 -10.29
N LEU A 331 8.41 -36.95 -9.09
CA LEU A 331 8.93 -37.90 -8.09
C LEU A 331 7.88 -38.89 -7.61
N THR A 332 6.63 -38.46 -7.45
CA THR A 332 5.52 -39.35 -7.09
C THR A 332 5.26 -40.38 -8.19
N SER A 333 5.32 -40.01 -9.47
CA SER A 333 5.26 -40.97 -10.59
C SER A 333 6.47 -41.91 -10.68
N LEU A 334 7.65 -41.51 -10.20
CA LEU A 334 8.83 -42.39 -10.05
C LEU A 334 8.72 -43.32 -8.81
N GLY A 335 7.64 -43.19 -8.03
CA GLY A 335 7.29 -44.05 -6.91
C GLY A 335 7.70 -43.56 -5.53
N PHE A 336 8.11 -42.29 -5.39
CA PHE A 336 8.40 -41.68 -4.08
C PHE A 336 7.09 -41.24 -3.41
N LYS A 337 6.68 -41.94 -2.34
CA LYS A 337 5.34 -41.78 -1.76
C LYS A 337 5.18 -40.60 -0.79
N ASN A 338 6.30 -40.00 -0.34
CA ASN A 338 6.37 -39.02 0.74
C ASN A 338 6.97 -37.67 0.29
N CYS A 339 6.54 -37.19 -0.88
CA CYS A 339 6.97 -35.90 -1.45
C CYS A 339 6.09 -34.75 -0.95
N TRP A 340 6.70 -33.77 -0.28
CA TRP A 340 6.11 -32.52 0.18
C TRP A 340 6.78 -31.34 -0.52
N ILE A 341 6.17 -30.16 -0.45
CA ILE A 341 6.79 -28.90 -0.89
C ILE A 341 6.79 -27.87 0.24
N VAL A 342 7.72 -26.92 0.18
CA VAL A 342 7.66 -25.70 0.99
C VAL A 342 6.58 -24.78 0.41
N ALA A 343 5.54 -24.49 1.21
CA ALA A 343 4.50 -23.53 0.84
C ALA A 343 5.12 -22.15 0.55
N ASP A 344 4.70 -21.53 -0.55
CA ASP A 344 5.27 -20.28 -1.09
C ASP A 344 6.81 -20.32 -1.40
N GLY A 345 7.45 -21.49 -1.33
CA GLY A 345 8.88 -21.66 -1.63
C GLY A 345 9.80 -20.87 -0.68
N PHE A 346 10.95 -20.42 -1.19
CA PHE A 346 11.92 -19.66 -0.42
C PHE A 346 11.58 -18.16 -0.33
N SER A 347 11.05 -17.58 -1.41
CA SER A 347 10.93 -16.13 -1.62
C SER A 347 9.48 -15.63 -1.69
N GLY A 348 8.48 -16.52 -1.71
CA GLY A 348 7.07 -16.13 -1.79
C GLY A 348 6.52 -15.52 -0.50
N SER A 349 5.24 -15.13 -0.53
CA SER A 349 4.60 -14.27 0.48
C SER A 349 4.59 -14.87 1.90
N LYS A 350 4.51 -16.20 1.99
CA LYS A 350 4.62 -17.01 3.21
C LYS A 350 5.82 -17.97 3.15
N GLY A 351 6.78 -17.68 2.27
CA GLY A 351 7.96 -18.50 2.01
C GLY A 351 9.05 -18.31 3.07
N TRP A 352 10.13 -19.08 2.94
CA TRP A 352 11.20 -19.19 3.95
C TRP A 352 11.72 -17.85 4.49
N LEU A 353 12.00 -16.89 3.60
CA LEU A 353 12.47 -15.56 3.98
C LEU A 353 11.41 -14.77 4.78
N GLN A 354 10.15 -14.81 4.36
CA GLN A 354 9.06 -14.06 5.00
C GLN A 354 8.65 -14.67 6.35
N CYS A 355 8.85 -15.98 6.53
CA CYS A 355 8.76 -16.63 7.84
C CYS A 355 9.93 -16.31 8.79
N ARG A 356 10.88 -15.45 8.40
CA ARG A 356 12.04 -15.01 9.21
C ARG A 356 12.94 -16.13 9.74
N LEU A 357 12.97 -17.28 9.07
CA LEU A 357 13.75 -18.45 9.49
C LEU A 357 15.27 -18.32 9.25
N GLY A 358 15.70 -17.18 8.73
CA GLY A 358 17.09 -16.87 8.42
C GLY A 358 17.55 -17.45 7.09
N ALA A 359 18.49 -16.74 6.46
CA ALA A 359 19.22 -17.19 5.29
C ALA A 359 20.71 -16.92 5.50
N ASP A 360 21.55 -17.89 5.14
CA ASP A 360 23.00 -17.72 5.10
C ASP A 360 23.44 -17.29 3.68
N SER A 361 24.53 -16.52 3.60
CA SER A 361 25.07 -16.02 2.32
C SER A 361 25.61 -17.17 1.46
N TYR A 362 25.20 -17.22 0.19
CA TYR A 362 25.61 -18.28 -0.72
C TYR A 362 26.99 -18.03 -1.35
N ASN A 363 28.05 -18.36 -0.60
CA ASN A 363 29.43 -18.33 -1.08
C ASN A 363 29.83 -19.68 -1.69
N ILE A 364 30.31 -19.65 -2.94
CA ILE A 364 31.00 -20.78 -3.54
C ILE A 364 32.45 -20.76 -3.02
N SER A 365 32.74 -21.59 -2.03
CA SER A 365 34.11 -21.99 -1.68
C SER A 365 34.20 -23.50 -1.68
N TYR A 366 34.90 -24.04 -2.68
CA TYR A 366 35.39 -25.42 -2.67
C TYR A 366 36.67 -25.45 -1.82
N ALA A 367 36.53 -25.33 -0.49
CA ALA A 367 37.60 -25.58 0.47
C ALA A 367 37.04 -25.81 1.88
N GLU A 368 37.63 -26.79 2.54
CA GLU A 368 37.24 -27.46 3.77
C GLU A 368 37.45 -26.64 5.07
N VAL A 369 36.74 -27.09 6.11
CA VAL A 369 37.24 -27.39 7.48
C VAL A 369 38.48 -26.62 7.98
N ALA A 370 38.31 -25.76 9.00
CA ALA A 370 39.08 -25.79 10.27
C ALA A 370 38.77 -24.61 11.24
N ALA A 371 39.04 -24.85 12.53
CA ALA A 371 39.37 -23.90 13.61
C ALA A 371 38.29 -22.96 14.21
N GLU A 372 37.90 -23.29 15.45
CA GLU A 372 37.51 -22.32 16.52
C GLU A 372 38.77 -21.66 17.13
N ILE A 373 38.58 -20.62 17.99
CA ILE A 373 39.27 -20.35 19.31
C ILE A 373 39.54 -18.84 19.62
N THR A 374 38.82 -18.30 20.63
CA THR A 374 39.12 -17.16 21.56
C THR A 374 39.41 -15.73 21.01
N THR A 375 39.35 -14.59 21.75
CA THR A 375 39.26 -14.30 23.21
C THR A 375 38.55 -12.95 23.52
N HIS A 376 38.36 -12.60 24.80
CA HIS A 376 37.72 -11.39 25.35
C HIS A 376 38.42 -10.04 25.09
N ASP A 377 37.65 -8.92 25.09
CA ASP A 377 37.71 -7.90 26.19
C ASP A 377 36.67 -6.74 26.07
N HIS A 378 36.47 -6.02 27.17
CA HIS A 378 35.51 -4.90 27.41
C HIS A 378 36.20 -3.82 28.29
N PRO A 379 35.68 -2.58 28.45
CA PRO A 379 34.75 -1.82 27.60
C PRO A 379 35.21 -0.34 27.36
N ALA A 380 34.53 0.39 26.47
CA ALA A 380 34.61 1.86 26.42
C ALA A 380 33.22 2.49 26.21
N HIS A 381 32.68 3.12 27.27
CA HIS A 381 31.36 3.76 27.24
C HIS A 381 31.38 5.09 26.45
N GLY A 382 31.00 5.03 25.18
CA GLY A 382 30.75 6.22 24.34
C GLY A 382 30.36 5.88 22.90
N GLU A 383 31.04 4.90 22.29
CA GLU A 383 30.74 4.51 20.90
C GLU A 383 29.50 3.62 20.76
N GLN A 384 29.15 2.85 21.80
CA GLN A 384 28.08 1.85 21.72
C GLN A 384 26.76 2.45 21.23
N GLN A 385 26.37 3.63 21.73
CA GLN A 385 25.13 4.31 21.34
C GLN A 385 25.15 4.86 19.90
N ARG A 386 26.31 5.28 19.36
CA ARG A 386 26.44 5.68 17.95
C ARG A 386 26.20 4.48 17.04
N LYS A 387 26.86 3.36 17.33
CA LYS A 387 26.69 2.10 16.58
C LYS A 387 25.24 1.59 16.67
N THR A 388 24.57 1.63 17.82
CA THR A 388 23.18 1.12 17.95
C THR A 388 22.15 1.87 17.10
N ALA A 389 22.28 3.18 16.88
CA ALA A 389 21.35 3.94 16.03
C ALA A 389 21.56 3.64 14.53
N ALA A 390 22.81 3.63 14.08
CA ALA A 390 23.22 3.31 12.71
C ALA A 390 22.99 1.83 12.33
N LEU A 391 22.83 0.93 13.31
CA LEU A 391 22.51 -0.49 13.09
C LEU A 391 21.01 -0.78 12.94
N THR A 392 20.13 0.24 12.99
CA THR A 392 18.71 0.03 12.66
C THR A 392 18.51 -0.03 11.15
N ASN A 393 17.66 -0.93 10.65
CA ASN A 393 17.33 -1.02 9.22
C ASN A 393 16.83 0.32 8.65
N VAL A 394 16.15 1.13 9.46
CA VAL A 394 15.67 2.46 9.07
C VAL A 394 16.82 3.48 9.06
N GLY A 395 17.74 3.47 10.02
CA GLY A 395 18.94 4.30 10.00
C GLY A 395 19.78 4.05 8.75
N GLN A 396 20.03 2.79 8.41
CA GLN A 396 20.75 2.40 7.19
C GLN A 396 20.01 2.74 5.90
N LEU A 397 18.67 2.69 5.91
CA LEU A 397 17.86 3.10 4.76
C LEU A 397 17.87 4.62 4.57
N LEU A 398 17.73 5.40 5.65
CA LEU A 398 17.82 6.86 5.63
C LEU A 398 19.24 7.34 5.31
N GLU A 399 20.28 6.63 5.74
CA GLU A 399 21.66 6.88 5.32
C GLU A 399 21.83 6.59 3.82
N ARG A 400 21.35 5.44 3.33
CA ARG A 400 21.46 5.06 1.92
C ARG A 400 20.70 6.03 1.01
N ARG A 401 19.44 6.35 1.35
CA ARG A 401 18.63 7.32 0.62
C ARG A 401 19.19 8.73 0.78
N GLY A 402 19.70 9.10 1.96
CA GLY A 402 20.41 10.36 2.17
C GLY A 402 21.63 10.51 1.26
N LYS A 403 22.44 9.47 1.09
CA LYS A 403 23.56 9.42 0.14
C LYS A 403 23.10 9.39 -1.33
N GLU A 404 21.94 8.80 -1.63
CA GLU A 404 21.35 8.77 -2.97
C GLU A 404 20.78 10.14 -3.39
N PHE A 405 20.09 10.84 -2.49
CA PHE A 405 19.51 12.17 -2.73
C PHE A 405 20.54 13.31 -2.61
N LEU A 406 21.54 13.20 -1.72
CA LEU A 406 22.45 14.31 -1.38
C LEU A 406 23.91 14.07 -1.84
N GLY A 407 24.23 12.87 -2.34
CA GLY A 407 25.56 12.54 -2.86
C GLY A 407 26.67 12.76 -1.82
N SER A 408 27.67 13.56 -2.20
CA SER A 408 28.83 13.91 -1.37
C SER A 408 28.53 14.91 -0.24
N LEU A 409 27.31 15.47 -0.16
CA LEU A 409 26.91 16.44 0.86
C LEU A 409 26.31 15.80 2.13
N TYR A 410 26.31 14.47 2.23
CA TYR A 410 25.76 13.72 3.36
C TYR A 410 26.76 13.62 4.54
N VAL A 411 26.32 13.98 5.75
CA VAL A 411 27.08 13.86 7.02
C VAL A 411 26.19 13.25 8.12
N ASP A 412 26.79 12.49 9.05
CA ASP A 412 26.10 11.67 10.08
C ASP A 412 25.66 12.50 11.34
N PRO A 413 24.41 12.37 11.86
CA PRO A 413 23.78 13.47 12.60
C PRO A 413 23.80 13.50 14.15
N ILE A 414 24.45 12.56 14.83
CA ILE A 414 24.11 12.28 16.25
C ILE A 414 24.68 13.35 17.22
N SER A 415 23.83 14.34 17.58
CA SER A 415 24.11 15.40 18.57
C SER A 415 23.02 15.57 19.65
N LYS A 416 23.26 16.44 20.64
CA LYS A 416 22.64 16.45 22.00
C LYS A 416 21.21 17.02 22.12
N SER A 417 20.48 17.28 21.04
CA SER A 417 19.07 17.74 21.14
C SER A 417 18.10 16.56 21.35
N PRO A 418 17.00 16.70 22.13
CA PRO A 418 15.99 15.65 22.27
C PRO A 418 15.42 15.16 20.92
N GLY A 419 15.25 16.06 19.95
CA GLY A 419 14.78 15.73 18.60
C GLY A 419 15.83 15.11 17.68
N GLY A 420 17.11 15.13 18.08
CA GLY A 420 18.26 14.91 17.21
C GLY A 420 18.50 16.05 16.22
N GLN A 421 19.65 16.01 15.55
CA GLN A 421 19.83 16.65 14.24
C GLN A 421 19.68 15.57 13.16
N TRP A 422 19.48 15.99 11.92
CA TRP A 422 19.45 15.10 10.76
C TRP A 422 20.20 15.79 9.62
N LEU A 423 21.19 15.11 9.03
CA LEU A 423 22.01 15.57 7.91
C LEU A 423 22.83 16.87 8.20
N PRO A 424 23.50 17.02 9.36
CA PRO A 424 24.08 18.29 9.80
C PRO A 424 25.11 18.82 8.78
N GLY A 425 25.01 20.09 8.43
CA GLY A 425 25.91 20.70 7.45
C GLY A 425 25.65 20.28 6.00
N ALA A 426 24.61 19.47 5.72
CA ALA A 426 24.08 19.34 4.37
C ALA A 426 23.43 20.66 3.94
N TYR A 427 23.74 21.10 2.72
CA TYR A 427 23.09 22.24 2.07
C TYR A 427 22.23 21.71 0.93
N VAL A 428 20.93 22.04 0.97
CA VAL A 428 19.93 21.51 0.05
C VAL A 428 18.86 22.57 -0.27
N ASN A 429 18.21 22.40 -1.43
CA ASN A 429 16.98 23.08 -1.78
C ASN A 429 15.94 22.04 -2.25
N PRO A 430 14.87 21.79 -1.48
CA PRO A 430 13.90 20.75 -1.82
C PRO A 430 13.05 21.12 -3.04
N ALA A 431 12.81 22.41 -3.32
CA ALA A 431 12.14 22.83 -4.55
C ALA A 431 13.00 22.56 -5.80
N ARG A 432 14.32 22.77 -5.72
CA ARG A 432 15.26 22.36 -6.77
C ARG A 432 15.16 20.85 -7.08
N ASN A 433 15.04 20.03 -6.04
CA ASN A 433 14.85 18.59 -6.19
C ASN A 433 13.50 18.26 -6.87
N CYS A 434 12.40 18.92 -6.49
CA CYS A 434 11.10 18.80 -7.18
C CYS A 434 11.15 19.17 -8.67
N LEU A 435 12.08 20.04 -9.08
CA LEU A 435 12.27 20.50 -10.46
C LEU A 435 13.37 19.74 -11.23
N SER A 436 14.06 18.81 -10.57
CA SER A 436 15.24 18.16 -11.14
C SER A 436 14.90 17.14 -12.24
N LEU A 437 15.80 17.07 -13.22
CA LEU A 437 15.87 15.99 -14.21
C LEU A 437 16.66 14.81 -13.63
N ASN A 438 16.32 13.59 -14.04
CA ASN A 438 17.10 12.40 -13.73
C ASN A 438 17.01 11.40 -14.90
N ARG A 439 17.57 10.19 -14.75
CA ARG A 439 17.60 9.18 -15.84
C ARG A 439 16.22 8.75 -16.33
N GLU A 440 15.19 8.91 -15.50
CA GLU A 440 13.83 8.48 -15.80
C GLU A 440 12.88 9.66 -16.07
N ARG A 441 13.21 10.87 -15.61
CA ARG A 441 12.33 12.06 -15.66
C ARG A 441 12.85 13.14 -16.62
N THR A 442 12.03 13.49 -17.62
CA THR A 442 12.36 14.47 -18.69
C THR A 442 11.60 15.79 -18.52
N LEU A 443 11.92 16.79 -19.35
CA LEU A 443 11.18 18.06 -19.37
C LEU A 443 9.73 17.91 -19.85
N ASP A 444 9.48 16.92 -20.70
CA ASP A 444 8.16 16.66 -21.32
C ASP A 444 7.21 15.86 -20.43
N ASP A 445 7.69 15.31 -19.30
CA ASP A 445 6.85 14.60 -18.33
C ASP A 445 5.79 15.56 -17.76
N THR A 446 4.50 15.20 -17.85
CA THR A 446 3.40 15.90 -17.19
C THR A 446 3.53 15.75 -15.67
N VAL A 447 3.64 16.87 -14.95
CA VAL A 447 3.87 16.90 -13.50
C VAL A 447 2.72 17.53 -12.72
N ILE A 448 1.85 18.31 -13.37
CA ILE A 448 0.60 18.81 -12.80
C ILE A 448 -0.51 18.63 -13.84
N THR A 449 -1.68 18.14 -13.41
CA THR A 449 -2.94 18.17 -14.17
C THR A 449 -4.03 18.78 -13.31
N TRP A 450 -4.96 19.53 -13.93
CA TRP A 450 -6.03 20.19 -13.18
C TRP A 450 -7.31 20.44 -13.97
N ARG A 451 -8.37 20.73 -13.21
CA ARG A 451 -9.66 21.23 -13.70
C ARG A 451 -10.27 22.18 -12.65
N ASP A 452 -10.96 23.21 -13.13
CA ASP A 452 -11.76 24.12 -12.31
C ASP A 452 -13.22 23.63 -12.22
N GLU A 453 -13.89 23.91 -11.09
CA GLU A 453 -15.33 23.63 -10.91
C GLU A 453 -16.18 24.21 -12.04
N GLY A 454 -17.14 23.43 -12.54
CA GLY A 454 -17.99 23.81 -13.67
C GLY A 454 -17.34 23.69 -15.06
N SER A 455 -16.06 23.27 -15.14
CA SER A 455 -15.36 22.97 -16.41
C SER A 455 -15.34 21.46 -16.72
N ASP A 456 -16.38 20.73 -16.31
CA ASP A 456 -16.41 19.26 -16.36
C ASP A 456 -16.41 18.71 -17.79
N ASP A 457 -17.06 19.41 -18.73
CA ASP A 457 -17.09 19.04 -20.16
C ASP A 457 -15.82 19.44 -20.94
N LEU A 458 -14.89 20.17 -20.30
CA LEU A 458 -13.64 20.59 -20.91
C LEU A 458 -12.53 19.53 -20.70
N PRO A 459 -11.57 19.41 -21.65
CA PRO A 459 -10.39 18.57 -21.45
C PRO A 459 -9.60 19.05 -20.23
N LEU A 460 -8.89 18.13 -19.59
CA LEU A 460 -7.99 18.47 -18.50
C LEU A 460 -6.90 19.43 -18.97
N SER A 461 -6.58 20.39 -18.11
CA SER A 461 -5.38 21.18 -18.27
C SER A 461 -4.18 20.43 -17.69
N SER A 462 -3.01 20.64 -18.26
CA SER A 462 -1.78 19.92 -17.93
C SER A 462 -0.56 20.82 -18.04
N MET A 463 0.44 20.57 -17.21
CA MET A 463 1.72 21.28 -17.19
C MET A 463 2.86 20.26 -17.12
N THR A 464 3.78 20.38 -18.07
CA THR A 464 5.03 19.63 -18.16
C THR A 464 6.07 20.12 -17.15
N LEU A 465 7.11 19.33 -16.90
CA LEU A 465 8.21 19.75 -16.03
C LEU A 465 8.96 20.98 -16.58
N GLY A 466 9.07 21.12 -17.90
CA GLY A 466 9.67 22.29 -18.54
C GLY A 466 8.87 23.58 -18.32
N GLU A 467 7.54 23.51 -18.44
CA GLU A 467 6.64 24.63 -18.13
C GLU A 467 6.68 24.97 -16.64
N LEU A 468 6.61 23.96 -15.76
CA LEU A 468 6.71 24.16 -14.31
C LEU A 468 8.03 24.83 -13.90
N ARG A 469 9.17 24.42 -14.48
CA ARG A 469 10.47 25.09 -14.26
C ARG A 469 10.41 26.56 -14.68
N THR A 470 9.89 26.84 -15.87
CA THR A 470 9.83 28.19 -16.44
C THR A 470 9.00 29.13 -15.55
N GLU A 471 7.80 28.70 -15.15
CA GLU A 471 6.90 29.48 -14.29
C GLU A 471 7.50 29.67 -12.88
N VAL A 472 8.11 28.64 -12.28
CA VAL A 472 8.76 28.75 -10.96
C VAL A 472 9.96 29.70 -11.00
N TRP A 473 10.77 29.65 -12.06
CA TRP A 473 11.90 30.57 -12.25
C TRP A 473 11.44 32.00 -12.45
N LEU A 474 10.39 32.24 -13.23
CA LEU A 474 9.79 33.56 -13.43
C LEU A 474 9.38 34.19 -12.09
N VAL A 475 8.67 33.44 -11.25
CA VAL A 475 8.30 33.92 -9.90
C VAL A 475 9.52 34.08 -9.00
N ALA A 476 10.52 33.20 -9.07
CA ALA A 476 11.75 33.32 -8.27
C ALA A 476 12.58 34.56 -8.64
N TYR A 477 12.67 34.93 -9.93
CA TYR A 477 13.27 36.20 -10.35
C TYR A 477 12.46 37.41 -9.87
N ALA A 478 11.12 37.34 -9.94
CA ALA A 478 10.26 38.41 -9.43
C ALA A 478 10.40 38.59 -7.90
N LEU A 479 10.65 37.52 -7.15
CA LEU A 479 10.94 37.61 -5.71
C LEU A 479 12.27 38.32 -5.41
N ASN A 480 13.29 38.15 -6.26
CA ASN A 480 14.58 38.84 -6.09
C ASN A 480 14.46 40.37 -6.28
N THR A 481 13.49 40.87 -7.05
CA THR A 481 13.31 42.33 -7.23
C THR A 481 12.64 43.02 -6.04
N LEU A 482 12.08 42.25 -5.10
CA LEU A 482 11.46 42.78 -3.87
C LEU A 482 12.50 43.26 -2.83
N GLY A 483 13.79 42.91 -2.99
CA GLY A 483 14.86 43.33 -2.09
C GLY A 483 14.76 42.76 -0.67
N LEU A 484 14.09 41.60 -0.50
CA LEU A 484 13.95 40.94 0.79
C LEU A 484 15.21 40.15 1.17
N ASP A 485 15.54 40.10 2.45
CA ASP A 485 16.64 39.27 2.97
C ASP A 485 16.35 37.77 2.78
N ARG A 486 17.37 36.99 2.41
CA ARG A 486 17.26 35.53 2.31
C ARG A 486 16.83 34.93 3.65
N GLY A 487 15.94 33.93 3.60
CA GLY A 487 15.30 33.36 4.78
C GLY A 487 14.09 34.15 5.30
N SER A 488 13.77 35.31 4.72
CA SER A 488 12.52 36.03 5.04
C SER A 488 11.30 35.14 4.84
N ALA A 489 10.32 35.31 5.72
CA ALA A 489 9.04 34.63 5.64
C ALA A 489 8.12 35.33 4.60
N ILE A 490 7.54 34.56 3.68
CA ILE A 490 6.59 35.04 2.66
C ILE A 490 5.33 34.17 2.72
N ALA A 491 4.19 34.80 3.00
CA ALA A 491 2.92 34.10 3.16
C ALA A 491 2.25 33.76 1.82
N ILE A 492 1.41 32.73 1.86
CA ILE A 492 0.46 32.40 0.77
C ILE A 492 -0.92 32.26 1.41
N ASP A 493 -1.87 33.08 0.95
CA ASP A 493 -3.30 32.97 1.22
C ASP A 493 -4.04 32.80 -0.11
N MET A 494 -4.03 31.56 -0.60
CA MET A 494 -4.54 31.15 -1.91
C MET A 494 -5.12 29.72 -1.84
N PRO A 495 -6.13 29.38 -2.66
CA PRO A 495 -6.59 28.00 -2.82
C PRO A 495 -5.52 27.14 -3.49
N MET A 496 -5.60 25.81 -3.32
CA MET A 496 -4.65 24.86 -3.89
C MET A 496 -4.85 24.69 -5.40
N ASN A 497 -4.20 25.54 -6.19
CA ASN A 497 -4.22 25.53 -7.64
C ASN A 497 -2.79 25.55 -8.20
N VAL A 498 -2.64 25.45 -9.53
CA VAL A 498 -1.33 25.42 -10.19
C VAL A 498 -0.47 26.64 -9.82
N LYS A 499 -1.06 27.84 -9.81
CA LYS A 499 -0.37 29.08 -9.47
C LYS A 499 0.16 29.06 -8.03
N SER A 500 -0.64 28.56 -7.08
CA SER A 500 -0.20 28.45 -5.68
C SER A 500 0.94 27.45 -5.50
N VAL A 501 0.96 26.34 -6.27
CA VAL A 501 2.06 25.37 -6.28
C VAL A 501 3.34 25.97 -6.90
N VAL A 502 3.22 26.70 -8.01
CA VAL A 502 4.33 27.45 -8.62
C VAL A 502 4.93 28.45 -7.63
N ILE A 503 4.09 29.28 -7.00
CA ILE A 503 4.51 30.28 -6.01
C ILE A 503 5.19 29.62 -4.81
N TYR A 504 4.60 28.55 -4.28
CA TYR A 504 5.15 27.78 -3.16
C TYR A 504 6.57 27.27 -3.48
N LEU A 505 6.76 26.66 -4.65
CA LEU A 505 8.07 26.19 -5.09
C LEU A 505 9.05 27.34 -5.34
N ALA A 506 8.60 28.47 -5.87
CA ALA A 506 9.45 29.63 -6.16
C ALA A 506 9.99 30.32 -4.91
N ILE A 507 9.17 30.47 -3.86
CA ILE A 507 9.58 31.01 -2.56
C ILE A 507 10.72 30.15 -1.98
N VAL A 508 10.53 28.82 -1.96
CA VAL A 508 11.54 27.88 -1.47
C VAL A 508 12.78 27.86 -2.38
N LEU A 509 12.63 27.90 -3.71
CA LEU A 509 13.74 27.89 -4.66
C LEU A 509 14.64 29.13 -4.52
N ALA A 510 14.05 30.30 -4.25
CA ALA A 510 14.76 31.55 -4.00
C ALA A 510 15.33 31.67 -2.56
N GLY A 511 15.10 30.67 -1.70
CA GLY A 511 15.67 30.62 -0.34
C GLY A 511 14.88 31.45 0.68
N TYR A 512 13.57 31.57 0.51
CA TYR A 512 12.66 32.16 1.48
C TYR A 512 11.83 31.06 2.17
N ALA A 513 11.29 31.35 3.35
CA ALA A 513 10.39 30.44 4.05
C ALA A 513 8.93 30.75 3.67
N VAL A 514 8.17 29.75 3.25
CA VAL A 514 6.71 29.92 3.03
C VAL A 514 6.01 30.11 4.38
N VAL A 515 4.96 30.93 4.44
CA VAL A 515 3.99 30.92 5.55
C VAL A 515 2.65 30.46 5.01
N SER A 516 2.26 29.25 5.34
CA SER A 516 1.06 28.63 4.78
C SER A 516 -0.19 29.07 5.55
N ILE A 517 -1.04 29.86 4.91
CA ILE A 517 -2.31 30.36 5.47
C ILE A 517 -3.47 29.72 4.70
N ALA A 518 -4.54 29.36 5.39
CA ALA A 518 -5.71 28.75 4.76
C ALA A 518 -6.63 29.83 4.19
N ASP A 519 -6.96 29.69 2.91
CA ASP A 519 -7.91 30.48 2.08
C ASP A 519 -9.31 30.71 2.68
N SER A 520 -9.65 29.95 3.72
CA SER A 520 -10.91 30.05 4.46
C SER A 520 -10.86 31.04 5.63
N PHE A 521 -9.67 31.46 6.09
CA PHE A 521 -9.51 32.30 7.27
C PHE A 521 -10.02 33.73 7.07
N ALA A 522 -10.44 34.34 8.19
CA ALA A 522 -10.83 35.74 8.26
C ALA A 522 -9.62 36.64 8.53
N SER A 523 -9.75 37.94 8.24
CA SER A 523 -8.68 38.95 8.37
C SER A 523 -7.92 38.92 9.71
N PRO A 524 -8.58 38.76 10.89
CA PRO A 524 -7.87 38.64 12.17
C PRO A 524 -6.97 37.40 12.26
N GLU A 525 -7.43 36.25 11.77
CA GLU A 525 -6.67 34.99 11.75
C GLU A 525 -5.45 35.09 10.80
N ILE A 526 -5.61 35.77 9.65
CA ILE A 526 -4.52 36.08 8.73
C ILE A 526 -3.51 37.01 9.42
N SER A 527 -3.97 38.11 10.03
CA SER A 527 -3.13 39.09 10.74
C SER A 527 -2.30 38.46 11.85
N THR A 528 -2.91 37.60 12.67
CA THR A 528 -2.21 36.86 13.73
C THR A 528 -1.09 35.98 13.18
N ARG A 529 -1.32 35.28 12.05
CA ARG A 529 -0.30 34.42 11.42
C ARG A 529 0.83 35.23 10.80
N LEU A 530 0.52 36.34 10.12
CA LEU A 530 1.52 37.27 9.56
C LEU A 530 2.42 37.83 10.66
N LYS A 531 1.83 38.25 11.80
CA LYS A 531 2.57 38.78 12.96
C LYS A 531 3.47 37.73 13.61
N ILE A 532 2.95 36.53 13.91
CA ILE A 532 3.72 35.46 14.56
C ILE A 532 4.87 34.93 13.69
N SER A 533 4.70 34.92 12.36
CA SER A 533 5.73 34.46 11.42
C SER A 533 6.68 35.56 10.95
N GLU A 534 6.47 36.81 11.38
CA GLU A 534 7.16 38.01 10.89
C GLU A 534 7.21 38.15 9.35
N ALA A 535 6.18 37.64 8.67
CA ALA A 535 6.09 37.60 7.21
C ALA A 535 6.28 38.99 6.59
N LYS A 536 7.16 39.10 5.59
CA LYS A 536 7.51 40.37 4.92
C LYS A 536 6.62 40.67 3.72
N ALA A 537 6.04 39.64 3.11
CA ALA A 537 5.08 39.75 2.02
C ALA A 537 4.05 38.61 2.08
N ILE A 538 2.95 38.75 1.34
CA ILE A 538 1.90 37.75 1.19
C ILE A 538 1.43 37.67 -0.27
N PHE A 539 1.39 36.47 -0.84
CA PHE A 539 0.71 36.19 -2.10
C PHE A 539 -0.78 35.94 -1.87
N THR A 540 -1.61 36.55 -2.72
CA THR A 540 -3.06 36.36 -2.72
C THR A 540 -3.64 36.57 -4.13
N GLN A 541 -4.95 36.39 -4.25
CA GLN A 541 -5.73 36.70 -5.45
C GLN A 541 -6.92 37.62 -5.08
N ASP A 542 -7.62 38.14 -6.08
CA ASP A 542 -8.76 39.02 -5.92
C ASP A 542 -9.90 38.37 -5.10
N LEU A 543 -10.40 37.23 -5.59
CA LEU A 543 -11.45 36.44 -4.96
C LEU A 543 -11.33 34.95 -5.29
N ILE A 544 -12.02 34.11 -4.53
CA ILE A 544 -12.32 32.72 -4.90
C ILE A 544 -13.83 32.51 -4.98
N ILE A 545 -14.27 31.63 -5.88
CA ILE A 545 -15.66 31.17 -5.97
C ILE A 545 -15.68 29.75 -5.42
N ARG A 546 -16.61 29.45 -4.50
CA ARG A 546 -16.71 28.13 -3.86
C ARG A 546 -18.15 27.81 -3.50
N GLY A 547 -18.82 26.94 -4.27
CA GLY A 547 -20.25 26.66 -4.10
C GLY A 547 -21.10 27.93 -4.16
N ASP A 548 -21.03 28.63 -5.29
CA ASP A 548 -21.67 29.92 -5.62
C ASP A 548 -21.30 31.13 -4.73
N LYS A 549 -20.55 30.92 -3.65
CA LYS A 549 -20.11 32.01 -2.75
C LYS A 549 -18.78 32.60 -3.22
N SER A 550 -18.76 33.92 -3.39
CA SER A 550 -17.53 34.69 -3.60
C SER A 550 -16.89 35.04 -2.26
N ILE A 551 -15.59 34.75 -2.12
CA ILE A 551 -14.78 35.06 -0.93
C ILE A 551 -13.68 36.05 -1.35
N PRO A 552 -13.69 37.30 -0.85
CA PRO A 552 -12.76 38.35 -1.28
C PRO A 552 -11.42 38.27 -0.55
N LEU A 553 -10.51 37.41 -1.03
CA LEU A 553 -9.20 37.18 -0.37
C LEU A 553 -8.37 38.46 -0.28
N TYR A 554 -8.24 39.23 -1.36
CA TYR A 554 -7.47 40.48 -1.32
C TYR A 554 -7.99 41.48 -0.28
N SER A 555 -9.32 41.62 -0.13
CA SER A 555 -9.90 42.49 0.91
C SER A 555 -9.49 42.02 2.30
N ARG A 556 -9.59 40.71 2.58
CA ARG A 556 -9.20 40.15 3.87
C ARG A 556 -7.72 40.35 4.19
N VAL A 557 -6.86 40.28 3.18
CA VAL A 557 -5.41 40.51 3.30
C VAL A 557 -5.10 41.99 3.61
N VAL A 558 -5.82 42.93 2.98
CA VAL A 558 -5.74 44.36 3.30
C VAL A 558 -6.25 44.63 4.72
N ASP A 559 -7.41 44.09 5.09
CA ASP A 559 -7.99 44.21 6.44
C ASP A 559 -7.09 43.57 7.53
N ALA A 560 -6.33 42.54 7.16
CA ALA A 560 -5.34 41.90 8.04
C ALA A 560 -4.09 42.76 8.28
N GLN A 561 -3.97 43.92 7.61
CA GLN A 561 -2.82 44.82 7.65
C GLN A 561 -1.52 44.15 7.19
N SER A 562 -1.57 43.45 6.05
CA SER A 562 -0.38 42.83 5.47
C SER A 562 0.70 43.86 5.10
N PRO A 563 2.00 43.60 5.32
CA PRO A 563 3.07 44.55 5.00
C PRO A 563 3.27 44.79 3.50
N MET A 564 3.15 43.74 2.69
CA MET A 564 3.20 43.82 1.22
C MET A 564 2.32 42.71 0.63
N ALA A 565 1.26 43.09 -0.09
CA ALA A 565 0.37 42.16 -0.78
C ALA A 565 0.76 42.03 -2.26
N ILE A 566 1.10 40.82 -2.70
CA ILE A 566 1.38 40.48 -4.08
C ILE A 566 0.14 39.79 -4.65
N VAL A 567 -0.62 40.52 -5.46
CA VAL A 567 -1.90 40.04 -6.02
C VAL A 567 -1.66 39.45 -7.41
N ILE A 568 -1.98 38.17 -7.59
CA ILE A 568 -1.76 37.49 -8.87
C ILE A 568 -2.84 37.89 -9.89
N PRO A 569 -2.48 38.48 -11.04
CA PRO A 569 -3.46 38.84 -12.08
C PRO A 569 -4.04 37.60 -12.78
N LYS A 570 -5.22 37.78 -13.39
CA LYS A 570 -5.93 36.70 -14.10
C LYS A 570 -5.20 36.24 -15.37
N LYS A 571 -4.50 37.14 -16.09
CA LYS A 571 -3.69 36.83 -17.29
C LYS A 571 -2.25 36.46 -16.94
N HIS A 572 -1.66 35.53 -17.68
CA HIS A 572 -0.22 35.25 -17.64
C HIS A 572 0.56 36.38 -18.36
N LEU A 573 1.75 36.71 -17.85
CA LEU A 573 2.77 37.42 -18.61
C LEU A 573 3.82 36.40 -19.05
N PRO A 574 4.01 36.15 -20.36
CA PRO A 574 5.10 35.29 -20.81
C PRO A 574 6.43 36.01 -20.62
N CYS A 575 7.34 35.44 -19.84
CA CYS A 575 8.75 35.82 -19.83
C CYS A 575 9.60 34.56 -20.00
N ARG A 576 10.42 34.53 -21.05
CA ARG A 576 11.50 33.55 -21.15
C ARG A 576 12.64 34.04 -20.25
N GLY A 577 12.78 33.43 -19.08
CA GLY A 577 13.94 33.60 -18.21
C GLY A 577 14.97 32.49 -18.46
N ASP A 578 16.25 32.81 -18.23
CA ASP A 578 17.31 31.81 -18.10
C ASP A 578 17.08 30.94 -16.84
N GLU A 579 17.88 29.89 -16.66
CA GLU A 579 17.75 29.01 -15.49
C GLU A 579 18.04 29.75 -14.17
N PHE A 580 17.04 29.78 -13.26
CA PHE A 580 17.23 30.35 -11.93
C PHE A 580 18.12 29.43 -11.09
N ALA A 581 19.29 29.95 -10.70
CA ALA A 581 20.19 29.28 -9.77
C ALA A 581 19.55 29.17 -8.37
N ALA A 582 19.12 27.96 -8.01
CA ALA A 582 18.49 27.68 -6.72
C ALA A 582 19.37 28.09 -5.54
N VAL A 583 18.76 28.68 -4.50
CA VAL A 583 19.45 29.04 -3.28
C VAL A 583 19.50 27.82 -2.35
N GLU A 584 20.62 27.10 -2.39
CA GLU A 584 20.92 26.02 -1.45
C GLU A 584 21.06 26.59 -0.02
N GLN A 585 20.43 25.95 0.96
CA GLN A 585 20.44 26.38 2.37
C GLN A 585 20.73 25.21 3.32
N PRO A 586 21.21 25.46 4.56
CA PRO A 586 21.37 24.40 5.55
C PRO A 586 20.10 23.57 5.73
N ILE A 587 20.25 22.28 6.04
CA ILE A 587 19.12 21.38 6.25
C ILE A 587 18.16 21.85 7.36
N GLU A 588 18.66 22.62 8.34
CA GLU A 588 17.88 23.20 9.43
C GLU A 588 17.11 24.47 9.05
N ALA A 589 17.42 25.11 7.91
CA ALA A 589 16.73 26.31 7.46
C ALA A 589 15.26 26.02 7.11
N PHE A 590 14.38 27.01 7.29
CA PHE A 590 12.94 26.81 7.20
C PHE A 590 12.43 26.83 5.75
N THR A 591 11.67 25.80 5.38
CA THR A 591 10.94 25.77 4.11
C THR A 591 9.55 26.35 4.22
N ASN A 592 8.87 26.10 5.33
CA ASN A 592 7.47 26.44 5.51
C ASN A 592 7.18 26.66 7.01
N ILE A 593 6.25 27.55 7.33
CA ILE A 593 5.73 27.80 8.67
C ILE A 593 4.23 27.51 8.59
N LEU A 594 3.82 26.45 9.30
CA LEU A 594 2.43 26.00 9.40
C LEU A 594 1.89 26.26 10.80
N PHE A 595 0.58 26.44 10.91
CA PHE A 595 -0.08 26.76 12.17
C PHE A 595 -1.01 25.62 12.61
N SER A 596 -0.97 25.29 13.90
CA SER A 596 -1.93 24.37 14.53
C SER A 596 -2.61 25.05 15.72
N SER A 597 -3.82 24.61 16.08
CA SER A 597 -4.52 25.18 17.24
C SER A 597 -3.73 24.97 18.53
N GLY A 598 -3.49 26.04 19.28
CA GLY A 598 -2.92 26.00 20.62
C GLY A 598 -3.97 25.60 21.67
N THR A 599 -3.52 25.06 22.79
CA THR A 599 -4.36 24.81 23.97
C THR A 599 -4.56 26.06 24.83
N THR A 600 -3.80 27.13 24.57
CA THR A 600 -3.65 28.32 25.45
C THR A 600 -4.04 29.65 24.80
N GLY A 601 -4.73 29.64 23.65
CA GLY A 601 -5.13 30.85 22.92
C GLY A 601 -4.58 30.87 21.50
N ASP A 602 -3.42 31.48 21.31
CA ASP A 602 -2.79 31.64 19.99
C ASP A 602 -2.46 30.31 19.29
N PRO A 603 -2.49 30.26 17.95
CA PRO A 603 -2.06 29.09 17.20
C PRO A 603 -0.55 28.87 17.34
N LYS A 604 -0.12 27.61 17.54
CA LYS A 604 1.30 27.24 17.58
C LYS A 604 1.89 27.37 16.17
N ALA A 605 2.91 28.20 16.02
CA ALA A 605 3.68 28.33 14.79
C ALA A 605 4.77 27.25 14.72
N ILE A 606 4.63 26.33 13.76
CA ILE A 606 5.46 25.15 13.58
C ILE A 606 6.30 25.34 12.31
N PRO A 607 7.60 25.62 12.44
CA PRO A 607 8.50 25.66 11.29
C PRO A 607 8.84 24.23 10.83
N TRP A 608 8.74 24.02 9.52
CA TRP A 608 9.32 22.89 8.78
C TRP A 608 10.69 23.28 8.26
N THR A 609 11.62 22.33 8.29
CA THR A 609 12.98 22.55 7.80
C THR A 609 13.15 22.03 6.37
N ASN A 610 14.33 22.17 5.79
CA ASN A 610 14.71 21.52 4.54
C ASN A 610 14.71 19.98 4.62
N ALA A 611 14.74 19.37 5.82
CA ALA A 611 14.56 17.91 5.98
C ALA A 611 13.10 17.46 5.79
N THR A 612 12.13 18.28 6.19
CA THR A 612 10.71 17.87 6.25
C THR A 612 10.10 17.44 4.90
N PRO A 613 10.40 18.10 3.76
CA PRO A 613 9.97 17.66 2.43
C PRO A 613 10.35 16.20 2.08
N PHE A 614 11.54 15.76 2.49
CA PHE A 614 12.01 14.41 2.25
C PHE A 614 11.28 13.37 3.12
N LYS A 615 10.79 13.74 4.32
CA LYS A 615 9.91 12.89 5.14
C LYS A 615 8.56 12.70 4.46
N ALA A 616 7.97 13.77 3.91
CA ALA A 616 6.73 13.70 3.16
C ALA A 616 6.85 12.75 1.95
N ALA A 617 7.91 12.90 1.15
CA ALA A 617 8.21 12.02 0.02
C ALA A 617 8.47 10.56 0.45
N ALA A 618 9.21 10.34 1.54
CA ALA A 618 9.47 9.01 2.07
C ALA A 618 8.18 8.33 2.55
N ASP A 619 7.30 9.02 3.28
CA ASP A 619 6.02 8.46 3.74
C ASP A 619 5.14 8.06 2.55
N ALA A 620 5.02 8.93 1.56
CA ALA A 620 4.29 8.69 0.32
C ALA A 620 4.80 7.44 -0.43
N TRP A 621 6.12 7.31 -0.58
CA TRP A 621 6.74 6.14 -1.21
C TRP A 621 6.62 4.86 -0.35
N CYS A 622 6.74 4.94 0.98
CA CYS A 622 6.77 3.75 1.82
C CYS A 622 5.39 3.16 2.13
N HIS A 623 4.38 4.03 2.34
CA HIS A 623 3.06 3.61 2.82
C HIS A 623 2.03 3.51 1.69
N MET A 624 2.11 4.42 0.71
CA MET A 624 1.17 4.51 -0.42
C MET A 624 1.82 4.12 -1.75
N ASP A 625 3.13 3.83 -1.75
CA ASP A 625 3.91 3.38 -2.91
C ASP A 625 3.87 4.34 -4.10
N ILE A 626 3.82 5.65 -3.83
CA ILE A 626 3.82 6.70 -4.86
C ILE A 626 5.15 6.69 -5.63
N ARG A 627 5.07 6.61 -6.96
CA ARG A 627 6.22 6.51 -7.88
C ARG A 627 6.02 7.34 -9.16
N ARG A 628 7.06 7.45 -9.99
CA ARG A 628 6.92 7.98 -11.35
C ARG A 628 5.84 7.22 -12.12
N GLY A 629 4.96 7.97 -12.79
CA GLY A 629 3.80 7.46 -13.51
C GLY A 629 2.52 7.35 -12.68
N ASP A 630 2.57 7.49 -11.35
CA ASP A 630 1.36 7.68 -10.54
C ASP A 630 0.79 9.10 -10.76
N VAL A 631 -0.54 9.21 -10.67
CA VAL A 631 -1.29 10.47 -10.60
C VAL A 631 -1.91 10.58 -9.22
N VAL A 632 -1.57 11.63 -8.49
CA VAL A 632 -1.88 11.79 -7.07
C VAL A 632 -2.83 12.96 -6.85
N ALA A 633 -4.03 12.67 -6.36
CA ALA A 633 -5.01 13.69 -5.97
C ALA A 633 -5.26 13.64 -4.45
N TRP A 634 -5.22 14.78 -3.76
CA TRP A 634 -5.70 14.89 -2.38
C TRP A 634 -6.50 16.19 -2.22
N PRO A 635 -7.82 16.15 -1.92
CA PRO A 635 -8.59 17.34 -1.60
C PRO A 635 -8.07 18.03 -0.34
N THR A 636 -7.32 19.11 -0.50
CA THR A 636 -6.66 19.83 0.60
C THR A 636 -6.31 21.26 0.19
N ASN A 637 -5.77 22.07 1.11
CA ASN A 637 -5.22 23.40 0.81
C ASN A 637 -3.78 23.56 1.33
N LEU A 638 -3.07 24.59 0.88
CA LEU A 638 -1.69 24.86 1.34
C LEU A 638 -1.61 25.18 2.83
N GLY A 639 -2.63 25.84 3.40
CA GLY A 639 -2.72 26.16 4.83
C GLY A 639 -2.71 24.97 5.78
N TRP A 640 -2.96 23.76 5.27
CA TRP A 640 -2.83 22.51 6.01
C TRP A 640 -1.57 21.74 5.58
N MET A 641 -0.97 20.99 6.49
CA MET A 641 0.24 20.20 6.19
C MET A 641 0.12 19.29 4.97
N MET A 642 -1.11 18.84 4.64
CA MET A 642 -1.35 17.94 3.51
C MET A 642 -1.19 18.62 2.14
N GLY A 643 -1.30 19.95 2.04
CA GLY A 643 -1.02 20.68 0.79
C GLY A 643 0.47 20.66 0.43
N PRO A 644 1.37 21.17 1.29
CA PRO A 644 2.82 21.02 1.14
C PRO A 644 3.26 19.55 1.05
N TRP A 645 2.64 18.65 1.82
CA TRP A 645 2.88 17.21 1.69
C TRP A 645 2.55 16.72 0.29
N LEU A 646 1.40 17.08 -0.32
CA LEU A 646 1.02 16.68 -1.67
C LEU A 646 2.04 17.16 -2.72
N VAL A 647 2.55 18.39 -2.61
CA VAL A 647 3.58 18.92 -3.51
C VAL A 647 4.85 18.05 -3.46
N TYR A 648 5.36 17.79 -2.27
CA TYR A 648 6.61 17.04 -2.09
C TYR A 648 6.45 15.53 -2.32
N ALA A 649 5.35 14.93 -1.83
CA ALA A 649 4.98 13.53 -2.01
C ALA A 649 4.90 13.12 -3.48
N SER A 650 4.42 14.01 -4.34
CA SER A 650 4.34 13.77 -5.78
C SER A 650 5.66 14.09 -6.49
N LEU A 651 6.14 15.34 -6.40
CA LEU A 651 7.23 15.81 -7.26
C LEU A 651 8.59 15.22 -6.92
N LEU A 652 8.88 14.92 -5.65
CA LEU A 652 10.13 14.24 -5.27
C LEU A 652 10.14 12.75 -5.63
N ASN A 653 8.96 12.12 -5.74
CA ASN A 653 8.80 10.74 -6.22
C ASN A 653 8.59 10.65 -7.74
N GLY A 654 8.62 11.78 -8.47
CA GLY A 654 8.42 11.84 -9.92
C GLY A 654 6.99 11.62 -10.39
N ALA A 655 6.00 11.67 -9.50
CA ALA A 655 4.58 11.51 -9.81
C ALA A 655 3.94 12.84 -10.28
N CYS A 656 2.76 12.75 -10.91
CA CYS A 656 1.96 13.90 -11.33
C CYS A 656 0.98 14.31 -10.21
N ILE A 657 0.89 15.61 -9.91
CA ILE A 657 -0.13 16.16 -9.00
C ILE A 657 -1.43 16.40 -9.78
N ALA A 658 -2.55 15.85 -9.30
CA ALA A 658 -3.88 16.16 -9.79
C ALA A 658 -4.60 17.14 -8.86
N LEU A 659 -4.92 18.35 -9.37
CA LEU A 659 -5.57 19.43 -8.63
C LEU A 659 -6.99 19.68 -9.15
N TYR A 660 -7.98 19.63 -8.26
CA TYR A 660 -9.35 20.07 -8.56
C TYR A 660 -9.64 21.37 -7.80
N ASN A 661 -9.85 22.45 -8.54
CA ASN A 661 -10.14 23.76 -7.96
C ASN A 661 -11.67 23.91 -7.82
N GLY A 662 -12.22 23.27 -6.78
CA GLY A 662 -13.65 23.16 -6.55
C GLY A 662 -14.02 22.37 -5.29
N SER A 663 -15.30 22.08 -5.11
CA SER A 663 -15.82 21.23 -4.05
C SER A 663 -15.53 19.74 -4.33
N PRO A 664 -14.84 19.01 -3.44
CA PRO A 664 -14.61 17.58 -3.63
C PRO A 664 -15.85 16.71 -3.40
N LEU A 665 -16.97 17.29 -2.97
CA LEU A 665 -18.18 16.56 -2.55
C LEU A 665 -19.09 16.14 -3.72
N GLY A 666 -18.97 16.82 -4.87
CA GLY A 666 -19.85 16.65 -6.03
C GLY A 666 -19.37 15.63 -7.06
N SER A 667 -20.23 15.36 -8.04
CA SER A 667 -19.94 14.49 -9.20
C SER A 667 -18.83 15.04 -10.10
N GLY A 668 -18.67 16.36 -10.22
CA GLY A 668 -17.57 16.97 -10.99
C GLY A 668 -16.18 16.55 -10.49
N PHE A 669 -16.00 16.45 -9.17
CA PHE A 669 -14.78 15.87 -8.60
C PHE A 669 -14.62 14.38 -8.92
N ALA A 670 -15.70 13.59 -8.84
CA ALA A 670 -15.65 12.18 -9.18
C ALA A 670 -15.34 11.91 -10.67
N LYS A 671 -15.84 12.78 -11.55
CA LYS A 671 -15.48 12.85 -12.98
C LYS A 671 -14.03 13.25 -13.19
N PHE A 672 -13.54 14.27 -12.46
CA PHE A 672 -12.13 14.66 -12.49
C PHE A 672 -11.20 13.50 -12.10
N VAL A 673 -11.52 12.75 -11.03
CA VAL A 673 -10.75 11.57 -10.59
C VAL A 673 -10.64 10.51 -11.70
N GLN A 674 -11.73 10.23 -12.41
CA GLN A 674 -11.75 9.34 -13.58
C GLN A 674 -10.92 9.91 -14.74
N ASP A 675 -11.23 11.13 -15.19
CA ASP A 675 -10.64 11.73 -16.38
C ASP A 675 -9.11 11.92 -16.22
N ALA A 676 -8.66 12.26 -15.00
CA ALA A 676 -7.24 12.41 -14.66
C ALA A 676 -6.54 11.08 -14.38
N LYS A 677 -7.28 9.95 -14.38
CA LYS A 677 -6.78 8.60 -14.10
C LYS A 677 -5.99 8.52 -12.80
N VAL A 678 -6.55 9.11 -11.74
CA VAL A 678 -5.92 9.16 -10.41
C VAL A 678 -5.58 7.74 -9.94
N THR A 679 -4.33 7.52 -9.55
CA THR A 679 -3.83 6.23 -9.07
C THR A 679 -3.70 6.18 -7.55
N MET A 680 -3.48 7.33 -6.89
CA MET A 680 -3.58 7.47 -5.43
C MET A 680 -4.55 8.61 -5.11
N LEU A 681 -5.69 8.27 -4.50
CA LEU A 681 -6.70 9.24 -4.08
C LEU A 681 -6.69 9.39 -2.55
N GLY A 682 -6.32 10.58 -2.10
CA GLY A 682 -6.47 11.04 -0.73
C GLY A 682 -7.93 11.34 -0.37
N VAL A 683 -8.36 10.91 0.81
CA VAL A 683 -9.72 11.12 1.33
C VAL A 683 -9.71 11.48 2.82
N ILE A 684 -10.86 11.94 3.31
CA ILE A 684 -11.22 11.98 4.73
C ILE A 684 -12.60 11.30 4.89
N PRO A 685 -12.89 10.64 6.03
CA PRO A 685 -14.18 9.98 6.29
C PRO A 685 -15.43 10.79 5.90
N SER A 686 -15.52 12.06 6.29
CA SER A 686 -16.68 12.91 6.00
C SER A 686 -16.97 13.08 4.50
N ILE A 687 -15.94 13.24 3.66
CA ILE A 687 -16.10 13.29 2.19
C ILE A 687 -16.67 11.97 1.66
N VAL A 688 -16.17 10.83 2.16
CA VAL A 688 -16.65 9.49 1.77
C VAL A 688 -18.10 9.28 2.18
N ARG A 689 -18.51 9.75 3.36
CA ARG A 689 -19.91 9.75 3.80
C ARG A 689 -20.79 10.55 2.86
N THR A 690 -20.39 11.78 2.49
CA THR A 690 -21.16 12.61 1.56
C THR A 690 -21.31 11.93 0.20
N TRP A 691 -20.23 11.38 -0.37
CA TRP A 691 -20.30 10.62 -1.63
C TRP A 691 -21.20 9.39 -1.56
N LYS A 692 -21.26 8.72 -0.41
CA LYS A 692 -22.14 7.56 -0.17
C LYS A 692 -23.61 7.98 -0.10
N SER A 693 -23.92 9.02 0.68
CA SER A 693 -25.30 9.50 0.88
C SER A 693 -25.88 10.18 -0.37
N ALA A 694 -25.09 11.01 -1.06
CA ALA A 694 -25.51 11.70 -2.28
C ALA A 694 -25.27 10.88 -3.57
N ASN A 695 -24.69 9.67 -3.45
CA ASN A 695 -24.32 8.80 -4.57
C ASN A 695 -23.42 9.48 -5.64
N SER A 696 -22.65 10.50 -5.26
CA SER A 696 -21.91 11.41 -6.16
C SER A 696 -20.90 10.73 -7.09
N THR A 697 -20.52 9.49 -6.79
CA THR A 697 -19.53 8.71 -7.56
C THR A 697 -20.16 7.76 -8.58
N ALA A 698 -21.48 7.70 -8.67
CA ALA A 698 -22.19 6.82 -9.61
C ALA A 698 -21.85 7.16 -11.07
N GLY A 699 -21.77 6.12 -11.90
CA GLY A 699 -21.46 6.26 -13.34
C GLY A 699 -19.97 6.47 -13.68
N TYR A 700 -19.11 6.82 -12.73
CA TYR A 700 -17.68 7.03 -12.98
C TYR A 700 -16.84 5.76 -12.74
N ASP A 701 -15.83 5.57 -13.60
CA ASP A 701 -14.84 4.50 -13.50
C ASP A 701 -13.63 4.94 -12.67
N TRP A 702 -13.42 4.28 -11.52
CA TRP A 702 -12.28 4.50 -10.63
C TRP A 702 -11.30 3.30 -10.64
N SER A 703 -11.32 2.46 -11.68
CA SER A 703 -10.45 1.28 -11.83
C SER A 703 -8.94 1.61 -11.87
N ALA A 704 -8.58 2.83 -12.26
CA ALA A 704 -7.21 3.34 -12.25
C ALA A 704 -6.62 3.49 -10.83
N ILE A 705 -7.46 3.62 -9.79
CA ILE A 705 -7.01 3.77 -8.41
C ILE A 705 -6.26 2.49 -7.98
N ARG A 706 -5.02 2.65 -7.53
CA ARG A 706 -4.18 1.59 -6.96
C ARG A 706 -4.38 1.48 -5.45
N CYS A 707 -4.55 2.60 -4.76
CA CYS A 707 -4.92 2.67 -3.34
C CYS A 707 -5.52 4.04 -3.00
N PHE A 708 -6.22 4.11 -1.87
CA PHE A 708 -6.62 5.36 -1.25
C PHE A 708 -5.70 5.68 -0.07
N GLY A 709 -5.42 6.96 0.19
CA GLY A 709 -4.85 7.42 1.44
C GLY A 709 -5.92 8.07 2.31
N SER A 710 -6.00 7.76 3.60
CA SER A 710 -6.94 8.43 4.52
C SER A 710 -6.24 9.12 5.68
N THR A 711 -6.70 10.33 6.05
CA THR A 711 -6.20 11.05 7.22
C THR A 711 -7.25 12.02 7.79
N GLY A 712 -6.89 12.75 8.85
CA GLY A 712 -7.61 13.93 9.35
C GLY A 712 -8.80 13.66 10.28
N GLU A 713 -9.55 12.58 10.09
CA GLU A 713 -10.69 12.20 10.94
C GLU A 713 -10.65 10.70 11.29
N ALA A 714 -11.45 10.27 12.27
CA ALA A 714 -11.53 8.87 12.68
C ALA A 714 -12.40 8.05 11.71
N SER A 715 -11.80 7.01 11.13
CA SER A 715 -12.41 6.19 10.09
C SER A 715 -13.57 5.29 10.56
N ASN A 716 -14.45 4.95 9.61
CA ASN A 716 -15.59 4.04 9.78
C ASN A 716 -15.53 2.90 8.75
N VAL A 717 -15.78 1.68 9.22
CA VAL A 717 -15.69 0.44 8.41
C VAL A 717 -16.69 0.42 7.24
N ASP A 718 -17.93 0.89 7.44
CA ASP A 718 -19.01 0.81 6.45
C ASP A 718 -18.92 1.87 5.35
N GLU A 719 -18.33 3.02 5.67
CA GLU A 719 -17.96 4.05 4.69
C GLU A 719 -16.82 3.53 3.80
N TYR A 720 -15.86 2.82 4.40
CA TYR A 720 -14.63 2.42 3.74
C TYR A 720 -14.80 1.16 2.90
N LEU A 721 -15.58 0.19 3.38
CA LEU A 721 -15.97 -0.97 2.57
C LEU A 721 -16.79 -0.54 1.34
N TRP A 722 -17.63 0.49 1.48
CA TRP A 722 -18.34 1.10 0.35
C TRP A 722 -17.38 1.77 -0.65
N LEU A 723 -16.43 2.59 -0.16
CA LEU A 723 -15.43 3.27 -1.00
C LEU A 723 -14.55 2.26 -1.76
N MET A 724 -14.06 1.24 -1.06
CA MET A 724 -13.34 0.11 -1.66
C MET A 724 -14.16 -0.54 -2.79
N GLY A 725 -15.46 -0.74 -2.58
CA GLY A 725 -16.37 -1.27 -3.60
C GLY A 725 -16.46 -0.41 -4.86
N ARG A 726 -16.28 0.92 -4.77
CA ARG A 726 -16.27 1.83 -5.94
C ARG A 726 -15.03 1.65 -6.83
N ALA A 727 -13.92 1.16 -6.26
CA ALA A 727 -12.67 0.92 -6.97
C ALA A 727 -12.20 -0.53 -6.79
N HIS A 728 -13.02 -1.52 -7.13
CA HIS A 728 -12.65 -2.95 -7.19
C HIS A 728 -11.88 -3.50 -5.95
N TYR A 729 -12.27 -3.07 -4.75
CA TYR A 729 -11.68 -3.44 -3.47
C TYR A 729 -10.18 -3.10 -3.29
N LYS A 730 -9.71 -2.02 -3.94
CA LYS A 730 -8.36 -1.49 -3.75
C LYS A 730 -8.18 -0.98 -2.30
N PRO A 731 -6.99 -1.14 -1.70
CA PRO A 731 -6.79 -0.89 -0.28
C PRO A 731 -6.90 0.59 0.08
N ILE A 732 -7.42 0.85 1.29
CA ILE A 732 -7.34 2.15 1.95
C ILE A 732 -6.18 2.09 2.95
N ILE A 733 -5.24 3.02 2.81
CA ILE A 733 -4.08 3.18 3.70
C ILE A 733 -4.42 4.29 4.70
N GLU A 734 -4.81 3.87 5.91
CA GLU A 734 -4.97 4.76 7.06
C GLU A 734 -3.63 5.46 7.34
N TYR A 735 -3.61 6.76 7.55
CA TYR A 735 -2.38 7.54 7.76
C TYR A 735 -2.63 8.62 8.81
N CYS A 736 -1.90 8.56 9.92
CA CYS A 736 -2.05 9.52 11.02
C CYS A 736 -0.71 10.14 11.38
N GLY A 737 -0.74 11.46 11.52
CA GLY A 737 0.41 12.35 11.56
C GLY A 737 0.07 13.65 12.26
N GLY A 738 1.00 14.59 12.22
CA GLY A 738 0.83 15.91 12.83
C GLY A 738 1.66 16.96 12.11
N THR A 739 1.23 18.22 12.19
CA THR A 739 1.95 19.35 11.57
C THR A 739 3.37 19.43 12.09
N GLU A 740 3.59 19.13 13.37
CA GLU A 740 4.90 19.05 14.02
C GLU A 740 5.75 17.83 13.64
N ILE A 741 5.18 16.82 12.98
CA ILE A 741 5.88 15.62 12.51
C ILE A 741 6.32 15.76 11.05
N GLY A 742 5.62 16.59 10.26
CA GLY A 742 5.89 16.75 8.82
C GLY A 742 5.39 15.60 7.94
N GLY A 743 4.74 14.63 8.56
CA GLY A 743 4.24 13.40 7.94
C GLY A 743 3.57 12.51 8.98
N GLY A 744 3.52 11.21 8.70
CA GLY A 744 2.90 10.22 9.58
C GLY A 744 3.80 9.80 10.74
N PHE A 745 3.19 9.44 11.86
CA PHE A 745 3.81 8.66 12.94
C PHE A 745 3.28 7.21 13.01
N VAL A 746 2.07 6.97 12.50
CA VAL A 746 1.45 5.64 12.38
C VAL A 746 0.66 5.54 11.06
N SER A 747 0.69 4.38 10.41
CA SER A 747 0.10 4.21 9.08
C SER A 747 -0.32 2.76 8.79
N GLY A 748 -1.09 2.58 7.73
CA GLY A 748 -1.18 1.33 6.99
C GLY A 748 0.12 1.01 6.24
N SER A 749 0.17 -0.18 5.65
CA SER A 749 1.28 -0.58 4.77
C SER A 749 0.82 -1.60 3.75
N LEU A 750 1.17 -1.38 2.49
CA LEU A 750 0.90 -2.32 1.40
C LEU A 750 1.62 -3.68 1.56
N LEU A 751 2.53 -3.82 2.53
CA LEU A 751 3.30 -5.05 2.80
C LEU A 751 2.63 -6.03 3.79
N GLN A 752 1.49 -5.65 4.39
CA GLN A 752 0.80 -6.49 5.36
C GLN A 752 -0.73 -6.35 5.23
N PRO A 753 -1.53 -7.32 5.72
CA PRO A 753 -2.98 -7.21 5.70
C PRO A 753 -3.44 -5.93 6.41
N GLN A 754 -4.35 -5.17 5.79
CA GLN A 754 -4.96 -4.00 6.43
C GLN A 754 -6.24 -4.40 7.16
N SER A 755 -6.52 -3.71 8.27
CA SER A 755 -7.81 -3.74 8.95
C SER A 755 -8.45 -2.39 8.75
N LEU A 756 -9.72 -2.37 8.31
CA LEU A 756 -10.47 -1.10 8.18
C LEU A 756 -10.56 -0.39 9.53
N ALA A 757 -10.49 0.94 9.50
CA ALA A 757 -10.47 1.80 10.69
C ALA A 757 -9.35 1.47 11.71
N ALA A 758 -8.21 0.96 11.23
CA ALA A 758 -7.03 0.69 12.05
C ALA A 758 -5.73 0.81 11.24
N PHE A 759 -4.70 1.37 11.87
CA PHE A 759 -3.35 1.43 11.32
C PHE A 759 -2.63 0.10 11.58
N SER A 760 -1.73 -0.32 10.70
CA SER A 760 -1.07 -1.62 10.81
C SER A 760 0.41 -1.53 11.22
N THR A 761 1.03 -0.36 11.16
CA THR A 761 2.45 -0.16 11.51
C THR A 761 2.70 1.25 12.05
N PRO A 762 3.71 1.47 12.91
CA PRO A 762 4.39 2.76 12.99
C PRO A 762 4.82 3.25 11.60
N ALA A 763 4.81 4.55 11.37
CA ALA A 763 5.35 5.14 10.15
C ALA A 763 6.89 5.00 10.10
N MET A 764 7.48 5.16 8.91
CA MET A 764 8.93 5.02 8.77
C MET A 764 9.69 6.01 9.66
N GLY A 765 10.64 5.48 10.45
CA GLY A 765 11.46 6.28 11.37
C GLY A 765 10.76 6.67 12.67
N CYS A 766 9.52 6.24 12.90
CA CYS A 766 8.78 6.52 14.11
C CYS A 766 8.77 5.31 15.06
N SER A 767 8.67 5.57 16.35
CA SER A 767 8.48 4.55 17.39
C SER A 767 7.33 4.97 18.29
N LEU A 768 6.48 4.02 18.66
CA LEU A 768 5.23 4.26 19.38
C LEU A 768 5.31 3.66 20.77
N PHE A 769 4.81 4.38 21.76
CA PHE A 769 4.78 3.97 23.16
C PHE A 769 3.40 4.30 23.74
N ILE A 770 2.67 3.30 24.19
CA ILE A 770 1.38 3.52 24.88
C ILE A 770 1.67 3.60 26.38
N LEU A 771 1.29 4.69 27.02
CA LEU A 771 1.52 4.95 28.43
C LEU A 771 0.39 4.39 29.30
N GLY A 772 0.75 3.77 30.42
CA GLY A 772 -0.19 3.42 31.50
C GLY A 772 -0.56 4.64 32.36
N ASP A 773 -1.50 4.44 33.29
CA ASP A 773 -1.92 5.47 34.26
C ASP A 773 -0.80 5.88 35.25
N ASP A 774 0.25 5.06 35.37
CA ASP A 774 1.48 5.38 36.11
C ASP A 774 2.45 6.29 35.31
N GLY A 775 2.12 6.61 34.05
CA GLY A 775 2.95 7.39 33.14
C GLY A 775 4.10 6.61 32.50
N HIS A 776 4.24 5.31 32.75
CA HIS A 776 5.28 4.47 32.14
C HIS A 776 4.77 3.79 30.86
N PRO A 777 5.64 3.57 29.86
CA PRO A 777 5.25 2.87 28.65
C PRO A 777 5.05 1.37 28.92
N PHE A 778 3.93 0.82 28.43
CA PHE A 778 3.69 -0.61 28.41
C PHE A 778 4.75 -1.36 27.57
N PRO A 779 4.99 -2.65 27.85
CA PRO A 779 5.85 -3.48 27.01
C PRO A 779 5.37 -3.54 25.56
N GLN A 780 6.32 -3.47 24.63
CA GLN A 780 6.04 -3.50 23.19
C GLN A 780 5.33 -4.80 22.77
N ASN A 781 4.40 -4.68 21.83
CA ASN A 781 3.57 -5.76 21.28
C ASN A 781 2.54 -6.40 22.23
N VAL A 782 2.33 -5.87 23.44
CA VAL A 782 1.22 -6.31 24.33
C VAL A 782 -0.09 -5.62 23.92
N PRO A 783 -1.26 -6.28 24.03
CA PRO A 783 -2.54 -5.62 23.75
C PRO A 783 -2.91 -4.65 24.89
N VAL A 784 -2.92 -3.35 24.62
CA VAL A 784 -3.09 -2.28 25.62
C VAL A 784 -3.76 -1.05 25.04
N MET A 785 -4.33 -0.19 25.89
CA MET A 785 -4.85 1.13 25.53
C MET A 785 -4.29 2.19 26.50
N GLY A 786 -3.99 3.40 26.00
CA GLY A 786 -3.48 4.51 26.81
C GLY A 786 -3.10 5.73 25.98
N GLU A 787 -2.53 6.76 26.61
CA GLU A 787 -2.01 7.93 25.89
C GLU A 787 -0.79 7.52 25.03
N LEU A 788 -0.77 7.96 23.77
CA LEU A 788 0.34 7.74 22.87
C LEU A 788 1.45 8.75 23.12
N ALA A 789 2.64 8.22 23.43
CA ALA A 789 3.91 8.93 23.35
C ALA A 789 4.72 8.44 22.13
N LEU A 790 5.49 9.34 21.53
CA LEU A 790 6.31 9.07 20.36
C LEU A 790 7.79 8.98 20.75
N GLY A 791 8.54 8.19 19.99
CA GLY A 791 10.00 8.22 20.01
C GLY A 791 10.51 9.64 19.71
N PRO A 792 11.52 10.13 20.42
CA PRO A 792 11.90 11.54 20.34
C PRO A 792 12.72 11.89 19.08
N LEU A 793 13.37 10.90 18.45
CA LEU A 793 14.07 11.06 17.18
C LEU A 793 13.15 10.69 16.02
N MET A 794 12.72 11.68 15.22
CA MET A 794 11.93 11.46 14.01
C MET A 794 12.46 12.35 12.88
N PHE A 795 12.77 11.75 11.73
CA PHE A 795 13.27 12.49 10.57
C PHE A 795 12.20 13.45 10.03
N GLY A 796 12.60 14.69 9.74
CA GLY A 796 11.71 15.75 9.23
C GLY A 796 10.76 16.38 10.24
N ALA A 797 10.69 15.89 11.48
CA ALA A 797 9.87 16.48 12.52
C ALA A 797 10.44 17.85 12.99
N SER A 798 9.54 18.76 13.36
CA SER A 798 9.92 20.09 13.83
C SER A 798 10.56 20.03 15.21
N SER A 799 11.69 20.73 15.37
CA SER A 799 12.50 20.81 16.59
C SER A 799 12.28 22.10 17.41
N SER A 800 11.43 23.01 16.92
CA SER A 800 11.16 24.31 17.54
C SER A 800 9.69 24.74 17.37
N LEU A 801 9.30 25.83 18.02
CA LEU A 801 8.07 26.58 17.77
C LEU A 801 8.45 28.07 17.81
N LEU A 802 7.86 28.91 16.96
CA LEU A 802 8.26 30.33 16.90
C LEU A 802 7.70 31.15 18.07
N ASN A 803 6.49 30.81 18.54
CA ASN A 803 5.77 31.53 19.59
C ASN A 803 5.61 30.74 20.91
N ALA A 804 6.33 29.65 21.10
CA ALA A 804 6.25 28.83 22.30
C ALA A 804 7.54 28.06 22.57
N ASN A 805 7.77 27.65 23.81
CA ASN A 805 8.90 26.77 24.12
C ASN A 805 8.55 25.32 23.73
N HIS A 806 9.18 24.80 22.67
CA HIS A 806 8.94 23.45 22.14
C HIS A 806 9.16 22.32 23.16
N TYR A 807 10.14 22.46 24.06
CA TYR A 807 10.37 21.49 25.14
C TYR A 807 9.19 21.45 26.11
N ASN A 808 8.70 22.62 26.54
CA ASN A 808 7.55 22.72 27.45
C ASN A 808 6.25 22.14 26.84
N VAL A 809 6.06 22.27 25.52
CA VAL A 809 4.88 21.74 24.83
C VAL A 809 4.95 20.22 24.63
N TYR A 810 6.11 19.71 24.20
CA TYR A 810 6.22 18.34 23.68
C TYR A 810 7.03 17.35 24.54
N TYR A 811 7.77 17.79 25.55
CA TYR A 811 8.67 16.92 26.34
C TYR A 811 8.54 17.08 27.86
N LYS A 812 8.11 18.25 28.35
CA LYS A 812 7.93 18.48 29.79
C LYS A 812 6.89 17.52 30.38
N GLY A 813 7.30 16.81 31.43
CA GLY A 813 6.48 15.83 32.14
C GLY A 813 6.31 14.49 31.41
N MET A 814 7.04 14.24 30.31
CA MET A 814 7.02 12.94 29.64
C MET A 814 8.04 11.98 30.26
N PRO A 815 7.78 10.66 30.25
CA PRO A 815 8.71 9.66 30.79
C PRO A 815 10.01 9.58 30.00
N VAL A 816 11.06 9.14 30.68
CA VAL A 816 12.37 8.82 30.08
C VAL A 816 12.40 7.35 29.68
N TRP A 817 12.71 7.07 28.42
CA TRP A 817 12.93 5.73 27.89
C TRP A 817 14.33 5.61 27.28
N ASN A 818 15.11 4.61 27.71
CA ASN A 818 16.50 4.41 27.27
C ASN A 818 17.37 5.69 27.29
N GLY A 819 17.22 6.50 28.35
CA GLY A 819 17.96 7.75 28.53
C GLY A 819 17.47 8.93 27.68
N LYS A 820 16.33 8.82 26.98
CA LYS A 820 15.72 9.90 26.18
C LYS A 820 14.30 10.18 26.65
N ILE A 821 13.94 11.45 26.78
CA ILE A 821 12.58 11.87 27.13
C ILE A 821 11.66 11.60 25.92
N LEU A 822 10.55 10.86 26.11
CA LEU A 822 9.59 10.61 25.04
C LEU A 822 8.86 11.91 24.64
N ARG A 823 8.34 11.96 23.41
CA ARG A 823 7.59 13.10 22.90
C ARG A 823 6.09 12.91 23.15
N ARG A 824 5.44 13.93 23.73
CA ARG A 824 3.98 14.02 23.88
C ARG A 824 3.31 14.15 22.51
N HIS A 825 2.23 13.40 22.30
CA HIS A 825 1.33 13.56 21.15
C HIS A 825 -0.09 13.93 21.59
N GLY A 826 -0.59 13.28 22.64
CA GLY A 826 -1.88 13.61 23.26
C GLY A 826 -3.10 13.03 22.56
N ASP A 827 -2.93 11.94 21.80
CA ASP A 827 -4.02 11.07 21.36
C ASP A 827 -4.01 9.79 22.18
N VAL A 828 -5.17 9.16 22.37
CA VAL A 828 -5.29 7.83 22.97
C VAL A 828 -5.26 6.79 21.86
N PHE A 829 -4.46 5.75 22.05
CA PHE A 829 -4.34 4.64 21.11
C PHE A 829 -4.53 3.29 21.81
N GLU A 830 -5.16 2.37 21.09
CA GLU A 830 -5.21 0.94 21.42
C GLU A 830 -4.22 0.21 20.50
N HIS A 831 -3.29 -0.54 21.07
CA HIS A 831 -2.60 -1.61 20.37
C HIS A 831 -3.38 -2.91 20.58
N THR A 832 -3.91 -3.47 19.49
CA THR A 832 -4.87 -4.58 19.51
C THR A 832 -4.18 -5.93 19.67
N SER A 833 -4.94 -6.97 20.07
CA SER A 833 -4.47 -8.36 20.12
C SER A 833 -4.03 -8.95 18.76
N ARG A 834 -4.28 -8.24 17.66
CA ARG A 834 -3.89 -8.62 16.30
C ARG A 834 -2.73 -7.79 15.74
N GLY A 835 -2.09 -6.93 16.55
CA GLY A 835 -0.94 -6.12 16.15
C GLY A 835 -1.26 -4.80 15.44
N TYR A 836 -2.55 -4.45 15.30
CA TYR A 836 -3.00 -3.17 14.73
C TYR A 836 -3.10 -2.10 15.81
N TYR A 837 -3.00 -0.84 15.39
CA TYR A 837 -3.21 0.34 16.21
C TYR A 837 -4.57 0.97 15.86
N ARG A 838 -5.35 1.39 16.86
CA ARG A 838 -6.56 2.19 16.66
C ARG A 838 -6.47 3.51 17.41
N ALA A 839 -6.80 4.60 16.72
CA ALA A 839 -6.95 5.89 17.35
C ALA A 839 -8.31 5.96 18.08
N HIS A 840 -8.27 6.36 19.34
CA HIS A 840 -9.43 6.61 20.20
C HIS A 840 -9.60 8.12 20.47
N GLY A 841 -9.13 8.96 19.56
CA GLY A 841 -9.26 10.41 19.65
C GLY A 841 -8.25 11.08 20.59
N ARG A 842 -8.53 12.35 20.95
CA ARG A 842 -7.64 13.17 21.78
C ARG A 842 -7.71 12.75 23.24
N ALA A 843 -6.58 12.71 23.93
CA ALA A 843 -6.52 12.58 25.38
C ALA A 843 -7.29 13.72 26.08
N ASP A 844 -7.21 14.94 25.56
CA ASP A 844 -7.98 16.11 26.03
C ASP A 844 -9.47 16.14 25.62
N ASP A 845 -9.90 15.24 24.71
CA ASP A 845 -11.33 14.94 24.45
C ASP A 845 -11.79 13.62 25.08
N THR A 846 -10.96 12.95 25.90
CA THR A 846 -11.47 11.87 26.77
C THR A 846 -12.33 12.46 27.87
N MET A 847 -13.40 11.75 28.19
CA MET A 847 -14.36 12.13 29.22
C MET A 847 -14.25 11.15 30.37
N ASN A 848 -14.46 11.62 31.60
CA ASN A 848 -14.50 10.77 32.79
C ASN A 848 -15.94 10.58 33.26
N LEU A 849 -16.60 9.55 32.69
CA LEU A 849 -17.98 9.20 32.99
C LEU A 849 -18.02 8.21 34.15
N GLY A 850 -18.30 8.69 35.36
CA GLY A 850 -18.45 7.83 36.55
C GLY A 850 -17.18 7.12 37.02
N GLY A 851 -16.00 7.69 36.76
CA GLY A 851 -14.69 7.07 37.05
C GLY A 851 -14.07 6.35 35.85
N ILE A 852 -14.79 6.22 34.74
CA ILE A 852 -14.37 5.51 33.54
C ILE A 852 -13.95 6.52 32.47
N LYS A 853 -12.67 6.46 32.05
CA LYS A 853 -12.18 7.22 30.89
C LYS A 853 -12.76 6.62 29.60
N VAL A 854 -13.36 7.46 28.77
CA VAL A 854 -13.94 7.06 27.47
C VAL A 854 -13.72 8.11 26.40
N SER A 855 -13.56 7.67 25.15
CA SER A 855 -13.47 8.56 24.00
C SER A 855 -14.83 9.15 23.62
N SER A 856 -14.86 10.45 23.34
CA SER A 856 -16.00 11.10 22.66
C SER A 856 -16.32 10.42 21.32
N VAL A 857 -15.30 10.09 20.52
CA VAL A 857 -15.43 9.50 19.18
C VAL A 857 -16.10 8.13 19.20
N GLU A 858 -15.85 7.34 20.24
CA GLU A 858 -16.42 6.00 20.37
C GLU A 858 -17.92 6.03 20.67
N ILE A 859 -18.35 6.96 21.53
CA ILE A 859 -19.76 7.24 21.82
C ILE A 859 -20.45 7.83 20.59
N GLU A 860 -19.83 8.82 19.92
CA GLU A 860 -20.33 9.42 18.68
C GLU A 860 -20.59 8.36 17.60
N ARG A 861 -19.65 7.43 17.37
CA ARG A 861 -19.80 6.32 16.41
C ARG A 861 -21.05 5.48 16.69
N ILE A 862 -21.41 5.28 17.96
CA ILE A 862 -22.61 4.51 18.35
C ILE A 862 -23.87 5.34 18.18
N CYS A 863 -23.88 6.60 18.64
CA CYS A 863 -25.05 7.48 18.51
C CYS A 863 -25.40 7.75 17.04
N ASN A 864 -24.39 7.96 16.17
CA ASN A 864 -24.57 8.11 14.71
C ASN A 864 -25.24 6.89 14.04
N ALA A 865 -25.25 5.72 14.69
CA ALA A 865 -25.82 4.48 14.16
C ALA A 865 -27.14 4.08 14.85
N VAL A 866 -27.78 4.98 15.61
CA VAL A 866 -29.05 4.72 16.30
C VAL A 866 -30.26 5.09 15.44
N ASP A 867 -30.19 6.16 14.67
CA ASP A 867 -31.31 6.69 13.88
C ASP A 867 -30.82 7.26 12.54
N SER A 868 -31.49 6.91 11.44
CA SER A 868 -31.14 7.35 10.08
C SER A 868 -31.45 8.82 9.80
N SER A 869 -32.21 9.51 10.67
CA SER A 869 -32.42 10.95 10.60
C SER A 869 -31.19 11.75 11.06
N ILE A 870 -30.22 11.11 11.72
CA ILE A 870 -28.99 11.76 12.20
C ILE A 870 -28.00 11.93 11.04
N LEU A 871 -27.50 13.16 10.88
CA LEU A 871 -26.34 13.47 10.04
C LEU A 871 -25.04 13.20 10.79
N GLU A 872 -24.96 13.67 12.04
CA GLU A 872 -23.83 13.46 12.93
C GLU A 872 -24.13 13.79 14.40
N THR A 873 -23.20 13.41 15.29
CA THR A 873 -23.22 13.72 16.71
C THR A 873 -21.84 14.14 17.22
N ALA A 874 -21.82 14.90 18.31
CA ALA A 874 -20.63 15.18 19.12
C ALA A 874 -20.90 14.86 20.58
N ALA A 875 -20.06 14.04 21.19
CA ALA A 875 -20.14 13.69 22.61
C ALA A 875 -19.22 14.61 23.42
N ILE A 876 -19.74 15.16 24.52
CA ILE A 876 -18.98 16.00 25.44
C ILE A 876 -19.23 15.60 26.89
N GLY A 877 -18.17 15.68 27.70
CA GLY A 877 -18.21 15.53 29.15
C GLY A 877 -18.44 16.91 29.77
N VAL A 878 -19.51 17.04 30.54
CA VAL A 878 -19.86 18.30 31.22
C VAL A 878 -19.78 18.08 32.73
N PRO A 879 -18.82 18.67 33.45
CA PRO A 879 -18.75 18.56 34.90
C PRO A 879 -20.03 19.16 35.54
N PRO A 880 -20.61 18.53 36.57
CA PRO A 880 -21.74 19.10 37.29
C PRO A 880 -21.30 20.33 38.12
N PRO A 881 -22.14 21.36 38.29
CA PRO A 881 -21.78 22.60 38.99
C PRO A 881 -21.32 22.44 40.46
N GLN A 882 -21.68 21.33 41.09
CA GLN A 882 -21.36 21.02 42.50
C GLN A 882 -20.11 20.14 42.65
N GLY A 883 -19.42 19.83 41.55
CA GLY A 883 -18.36 18.82 41.51
C GLY A 883 -18.89 17.40 41.39
N GLY A 884 -18.05 16.49 40.87
CA GLY A 884 -18.42 15.09 40.59
C GLY A 884 -17.95 14.63 39.20
N PRO A 885 -18.21 13.36 38.84
CA PRO A 885 -17.88 12.84 37.51
C PRO A 885 -18.64 13.57 36.40
N GLU A 886 -18.08 13.59 35.19
CA GLU A 886 -18.68 14.30 34.06
C GLU A 886 -20.00 13.66 33.62
N ARG A 887 -20.96 14.50 33.26
CA ARG A 887 -22.22 14.11 32.63
C ARG A 887 -22.02 14.03 31.12
N LEU A 888 -22.43 12.92 30.51
CA LEU A 888 -22.40 12.76 29.07
C LEU A 888 -23.53 13.55 28.41
N VAL A 889 -23.18 14.49 27.54
CA VAL A 889 -24.10 15.24 26.69
C VAL A 889 -23.80 14.93 25.22
N ILE A 890 -24.83 14.69 24.43
CA ILE A 890 -24.72 14.45 22.98
C ILE A 890 -25.32 15.64 22.24
N ALA A 891 -24.50 16.40 21.53
CA ALA A 891 -25.00 17.29 20.49
C ALA A 891 -25.33 16.46 19.24
N VAL A 892 -26.49 16.69 18.61
CA VAL A 892 -26.95 15.99 17.41
C VAL A 892 -27.29 16.99 16.31
N VAL A 893 -26.93 16.67 15.08
CA VAL A 893 -27.34 17.37 13.86
C VAL A 893 -28.14 16.38 13.02
N PHE A 894 -29.31 16.80 12.54
CA PHE A 894 -30.18 15.98 11.70
C PHE A 894 -29.90 16.20 10.21
N ASN A 895 -30.29 15.22 9.39
CA ASN A 895 -30.18 15.28 7.92
C ASN A 895 -31.13 16.32 7.31
N ASP A 896 -32.25 16.59 7.98
CA ASP A 896 -33.21 17.65 7.64
C ASP A 896 -33.24 18.68 8.78
N PRO A 897 -32.90 19.96 8.52
CA PRO A 897 -32.88 21.01 9.54
C PRO A 897 -34.29 21.40 10.06
N ASP A 898 -35.37 21.11 9.31
CA ASP A 898 -36.74 21.41 9.70
C ASP A 898 -37.43 20.24 10.44
N ASN A 899 -36.68 19.20 10.80
CA ASN A 899 -37.12 18.01 11.55
C ASN A 899 -37.48 18.31 13.03
N SER A 900 -38.52 19.13 13.19
CA SER A 900 -39.10 19.62 14.44
C SER A 900 -39.92 18.57 15.21
N THR A 901 -40.09 17.37 14.65
CA THR A 901 -40.93 16.28 15.18
C THR A 901 -40.15 15.19 15.91
N THR A 902 -38.81 15.26 15.97
CA THR A 902 -38.00 14.25 16.67
C THR A 902 -37.98 14.50 18.18
N ASP A 903 -38.64 13.63 18.95
CA ASP A 903 -38.61 13.68 20.43
C ASP A 903 -37.18 13.41 20.94
N LEU A 904 -36.52 14.47 21.43
CA LEU A 904 -35.17 14.40 21.98
C LEU A 904 -35.08 13.54 23.25
N GLU A 905 -36.16 13.36 24.00
CA GLU A 905 -36.19 12.44 25.15
C GLU A 905 -36.29 10.98 24.71
N GLN A 906 -37.06 10.67 23.67
CA GLN A 906 -37.03 9.36 23.03
C GLN A 906 -35.65 9.07 22.42
N LEU A 907 -35.06 10.04 21.71
CA LEU A 907 -33.72 9.89 21.14
C LEU A 907 -32.65 9.71 22.22
N ARG A 908 -32.75 10.45 23.34
CA ARG A 908 -31.90 10.27 24.52
C ARG A 908 -32.01 8.86 25.12
N LYS A 909 -33.22 8.31 25.23
CA LYS A 909 -33.43 6.91 25.68
C LYS A 909 -32.79 5.92 24.71
N SER A 910 -32.93 6.12 23.40
CA SER A 910 -32.33 5.28 22.36
C SER A 910 -30.79 5.33 22.38
N PHE A 911 -30.19 6.52 22.45
CA PHE A 911 -28.75 6.69 22.64
C PHE A 911 -28.28 6.03 23.94
N ASN A 912 -28.98 6.24 25.06
CA ASN A 912 -28.62 5.66 26.34
C ASN A 912 -28.62 4.13 26.30
N SER A 913 -29.67 3.53 25.74
CA SER A 913 -29.77 2.08 25.53
C SER A 913 -28.65 1.54 24.63
N ALA A 914 -28.37 2.23 23.52
CA ALA A 914 -27.32 1.82 22.58
C ALA A 914 -25.91 1.91 23.20
N VAL A 915 -25.59 2.99 23.90
CA VAL A 915 -24.32 3.20 24.60
C VAL A 915 -24.14 2.20 25.74
N GLN A 916 -25.18 1.94 26.53
CA GLN A 916 -25.14 0.94 27.60
C GLN A 916 -24.95 -0.49 27.07
N LYS A 917 -25.62 -0.84 25.97
CA LYS A 917 -25.54 -2.16 25.35
C LYS A 917 -24.24 -2.41 24.58
N LYS A 918 -23.63 -1.37 23.98
CA LYS A 918 -22.47 -1.51 23.08
C LYS A 918 -21.14 -1.07 23.69
N LEU A 919 -21.12 -0.24 24.74
CA LEU A 919 -19.88 0.15 25.44
C LEU A 919 -19.88 -0.30 26.90
N ASN A 920 -20.71 0.32 27.74
CA ASN A 920 -20.66 0.09 29.18
C ASN A 920 -22.02 0.37 29.84
N PRO A 921 -22.63 -0.59 30.55
CA PRO A 921 -23.91 -0.42 31.24
C PRO A 921 -23.95 0.74 32.24
N LEU A 922 -22.80 1.20 32.74
CA LEU A 922 -22.68 2.31 33.70
C LEU A 922 -22.74 3.69 33.03
N PHE A 923 -22.56 3.79 31.71
CA PHE A 923 -22.69 5.06 31.00
C PHE A 923 -24.14 5.54 30.99
N ARG A 924 -24.32 6.86 31.15
CA ARG A 924 -25.63 7.50 31.17
C ARG A 924 -25.63 8.78 30.34
N VAL A 925 -26.32 8.75 29.20
CA VAL A 925 -26.60 9.95 28.40
C VAL A 925 -27.53 10.85 29.20
N SER A 926 -26.97 11.95 29.68
CA SER A 926 -27.64 12.87 30.58
C SER A 926 -28.55 13.82 29.81
N HIS A 927 -28.08 14.35 28.68
CA HIS A 927 -28.81 15.27 27.82
C HIS A 927 -28.53 15.01 26.32
N VAL A 928 -29.49 15.35 25.47
CA VAL A 928 -29.32 15.44 24.01
C VAL A 928 -29.71 16.85 23.57
N VAL A 929 -28.89 17.47 22.71
CA VAL A 929 -29.07 18.84 22.24
C VAL A 929 -29.06 18.86 20.72
N ALA A 930 -30.17 19.26 20.11
CA ALA A 930 -30.21 19.49 18.67
C ALA A 930 -29.46 20.78 18.32
N LEU A 931 -28.58 20.73 17.31
CA LEU A 931 -27.90 21.89 16.74
C LEU A 931 -28.09 21.90 15.21
N PRO A 932 -28.18 23.09 14.58
CA PRO A 932 -28.24 23.18 13.11
C PRO A 932 -26.91 22.78 12.44
N SER A 933 -25.79 22.87 13.17
CA SER A 933 -24.48 22.33 12.77
C SER A 933 -23.55 22.23 13.98
N LEU A 934 -22.54 21.36 13.91
CA LEU A 934 -21.47 21.33 14.91
C LEU A 934 -20.47 22.49 14.69
N PRO A 935 -19.96 23.16 15.74
CA PRO A 935 -18.90 24.14 15.60
C PRO A 935 -17.60 23.42 15.21
N ARG A 936 -16.95 23.89 14.14
CA ARG A 936 -15.75 23.27 13.56
C ARG A 936 -14.61 24.26 13.37
N THR A 937 -13.39 23.75 13.43
CA THR A 937 -12.22 24.44 12.89
C THR A 937 -12.28 24.49 11.37
N ALA A 938 -11.44 25.32 10.75
CA ALA A 938 -11.28 25.31 9.29
C ALA A 938 -10.69 23.98 8.73
N THR A 939 -10.16 23.07 9.59
CA THR A 939 -9.81 21.68 9.21
C THR A 939 -11.00 20.72 9.27
N ASN A 940 -12.24 21.22 9.33
CA ASN A 940 -13.47 20.46 9.57
C ASN A 940 -13.53 19.73 10.94
N LYS A 941 -12.56 19.91 11.85
CA LYS A 941 -12.54 19.21 13.15
C LYS A 941 -13.53 19.84 14.13
N VAL A 942 -14.38 19.02 14.75
CA VAL A 942 -15.35 19.44 15.77
C VAL A 942 -14.67 20.09 16.97
N MET A 943 -15.12 21.27 17.36
CA MET A 943 -14.58 22.06 18.47
C MET A 943 -15.30 21.76 19.78
N ARG A 944 -15.07 20.57 20.35
CA ARG A 944 -15.72 20.11 21.60
C ARG A 944 -15.53 21.05 22.79
N ARG A 945 -14.46 21.85 22.83
CA ARG A 945 -14.28 22.93 23.83
C ARG A 945 -15.38 24.00 23.74
N ILE A 946 -15.76 24.41 22.53
CA ILE A 946 -16.82 25.40 22.30
C ILE A 946 -18.18 24.81 22.70
N LEU A 947 -18.47 23.57 22.30
CA LEU A 947 -19.69 22.86 22.72
C LEU A 947 -19.81 22.78 24.26
N ARG A 948 -18.73 22.42 24.95
CA ARG A 948 -18.67 22.42 26.43
C ARG A 948 -18.96 23.82 27.02
N GLN A 949 -18.37 24.88 26.46
CA GLN A 949 -18.60 26.26 26.91
C GLN A 949 -20.04 26.72 26.66
N GLN A 950 -20.59 26.49 25.46
CA GLN A 950 -21.96 26.84 25.10
C GLN A 950 -22.97 26.14 26.01
N PHE A 951 -22.78 24.85 26.27
CA PHE A 951 -23.69 24.08 27.14
C PHE A 951 -23.63 24.54 28.61
N VAL A 952 -22.44 24.82 29.14
CA VAL A 952 -22.29 25.38 30.50
C VAL A 952 -22.95 26.76 30.60
N GLN A 953 -22.83 27.60 29.57
CA GLN A 953 -23.49 28.91 29.54
C GLN A 953 -25.01 28.80 29.40
N GLN A 954 -25.53 27.83 28.65
CA GLN A 954 -26.97 27.53 28.59
C GLN A 954 -27.51 26.99 29.92
N GLU A 955 -26.79 26.13 30.65
CA GLU A 955 -27.21 25.68 31.98
C GLU A 955 -27.14 26.79 33.05
N GLN A 956 -26.33 27.83 32.85
CA GLN A 956 -26.32 29.02 33.70
C GLN A 956 -27.50 29.94 33.37
N ASN A 957 -27.75 30.22 32.09
CA ASN A 957 -28.85 31.07 31.64
C ASN A 957 -30.25 30.46 31.79
N SER A 958 -30.36 29.15 32.02
CA SER A 958 -31.64 28.46 32.31
C SER A 958 -31.89 28.23 33.82
N LYS A 959 -31.00 28.75 34.67
CA LYS A 959 -31.15 28.78 36.14
C LYS A 959 -31.31 30.21 36.69
N LEU A 960 -31.22 31.21 35.81
CA LEU A 960 -31.62 32.60 35.99
C LEU A 960 -33.05 32.77 35.45
#